data_AF-A0A7C1CR16-F1
#
_entry.id   AF-A0A7C1CR16-F1
#
_cell.length_a   1.000
_cell.length_b   1.000
_cell.length_c   1.000
_cell.angle_alpha   90.00
_cell.angle_beta   90.00
_cell.angle_gamma   90.00
#
_symmetry.space_group_name_H-M   'P 1'
#
loop_
_entity.id
_entity.type
_entity.pdbx_description
1 polymer ?
#
loop_
_entity_poly.entity_id
_entity_poly.type
_entity_poly.pdbx_seq_one_letter_code
_entity_poly.pdbx_strand_id
1 'polypeptide(L)'
;MLTFTNIFTIFTLKLLLKIKTMHCFRFYLLNMLIVTYFSAVSYGQDWNTIFTLETDAEYYMAEGNFSKAADTYAKALKKFPESANLKFKIGYCLLKTPDRKSEAISHLEEAITKISETFDAKSLKEPNAPPEAYYHLGMAYMYQNDFDNALKSFQEYKKYIKPKDEQAQRMAEHAIVSCENAKKFQKSPIGIKYNWLGPDFNDENDNFNAVISGDGSTLAYTTRTSTGNKIFVAKKDEDGSWAKPIDITRDLGSKKLTTSFLSYEGTELYLIKNYPKKSDIVVSFFQKRKWSSPVKVAKPINSKFNETHVCVTRDGNTVYFTSDRKGGQGGYDIWVSTIINGRWSDPINLGPNVNTPFDEATPFLSPDEKYLFFSSQGHNTMGGFDVFYTNLQGNPNVRNIGYPLNTTDDEIFYFPTSLSSGYISKFNPDDFGKLDIAEVEIIPLVDVKLNLMLADNAPLDKYYSVNVINSSTGEVVEKQSAKGKTQLSLKVKPGNYTVTAQGEGFEETKTTLNIPAKPDRSEYQASLMLNSRLTQQPVAQLEPSKEEPKPEVKPEPMPEVKPEAKLVEKQKVSEPEPKKVEVIQPTKKEPKRETEKPKPEPKPAKALPPTPPQTAAPTPKMDFNKTSATRKLAKPTYSVQLLASLYPVDYNYFELDSIRVTISPDGYYRYSVGNTNNIMEVEELQQKVRSHGYSNVWVRINRQHPGYTIQFLALQKPKSIKQFTDLSDVMVYRGHDGIYRYCVGKYSTPEEANADLAKIVELGYSGAFVRELGK
;
A
#
# COMPACT_ATOMS: atom_id res chain seq x y z
N MET A 1 60.60 15.33 -58.74
CA MET A 1 62.08 15.38 -58.82
C MET A 1 62.65 14.00 -58.49
N LEU A 2 62.95 13.15 -59.48
CA LEU A 2 63.75 11.94 -59.25
C LEU A 2 65.22 12.27 -59.58
N THR A 3 66.06 12.48 -58.57
CA THR A 3 67.53 12.48 -58.69
C THR A 3 68.22 12.42 -57.32
N PHE A 4 67.75 13.18 -56.33
CA PHE A 4 68.45 13.33 -55.04
C PHE A 4 68.38 12.09 -54.12
N THR A 5 67.31 11.30 -54.17
CA THR A 5 67.11 10.15 -53.26
C THR A 5 68.13 9.02 -53.47
N ASN A 6 68.58 8.78 -54.72
CA ASN A 6 69.49 7.66 -55.01
C ASN A 6 70.90 7.84 -54.43
N ILE A 7 71.39 9.08 -54.27
CA ILE A 7 72.69 9.33 -53.65
C ILE A 7 72.64 8.96 -52.16
N PHE A 8 71.55 9.33 -51.47
CA PHE A 8 71.38 9.03 -50.05
C PHE A 8 71.28 7.52 -49.79
N THR A 9 70.50 6.79 -50.60
CA THR A 9 70.33 5.32 -50.47
C THR A 9 71.65 4.56 -50.68
N ILE A 10 72.49 4.99 -51.63
CA ILE A 10 73.80 4.34 -51.85
C ILE A 10 74.78 4.64 -50.70
N PHE A 11 74.69 5.83 -50.10
CA PHE A 11 75.51 6.19 -48.94
C PHE A 11 75.08 5.44 -47.67
N THR A 12 73.78 5.32 -47.40
CA THR A 12 73.26 4.56 -46.25
C THR A 12 73.51 3.06 -46.37
N LEU A 13 73.42 2.48 -47.57
CA LEU A 13 73.71 1.05 -47.77
C LEU A 13 75.20 0.73 -47.52
N LYS A 14 76.12 1.62 -47.93
CA LYS A 14 77.56 1.48 -47.60
C LYS A 14 77.87 1.70 -46.11
N LEU A 15 77.07 2.50 -45.39
CA LEU A 15 77.23 2.73 -43.96
C LEU A 15 76.68 1.56 -43.12
N LEU A 16 75.51 1.01 -43.51
CA LEU A 16 74.87 -0.15 -42.88
C LEU A 16 75.72 -1.43 -42.97
N LEU A 17 76.53 -1.58 -44.02
CA LEU A 17 77.45 -2.71 -44.21
C LEU A 17 78.72 -2.67 -43.33
N LYS A 18 78.91 -1.67 -42.45
CA LYS A 18 80.13 -1.53 -41.63
C LYS A 18 79.95 -1.32 -40.13
N ILE A 19 78.72 -1.36 -39.59
CA ILE A 19 78.44 -1.18 -38.16
C ILE A 19 77.65 -2.38 -37.61
N LYS A 20 78.06 -2.90 -36.45
CA LYS A 20 77.60 -4.19 -35.87
C LYS A 20 76.07 -4.28 -35.72
N THR A 21 75.43 -5.06 -36.57
CA THR A 21 73.97 -5.32 -36.65
C THR A 21 73.30 -5.61 -35.30
N MET A 22 73.99 -6.31 -34.38
CA MET A 22 73.47 -6.60 -33.04
C MET A 22 73.08 -5.37 -32.20
N HIS A 23 73.74 -4.21 -32.38
CA HIS A 23 73.50 -3.05 -31.49
C HIS A 23 72.22 -2.31 -31.85
N CYS A 24 71.98 -2.06 -33.14
CA CYS A 24 70.71 -1.49 -33.62
C CYS A 24 69.54 -2.43 -33.32
N PHE A 25 69.74 -3.76 -33.50
CA PHE A 25 68.72 -4.76 -33.14
C PHE A 25 68.39 -4.75 -31.64
N ARG A 26 69.40 -4.71 -30.76
CA ARG A 26 69.19 -4.59 -29.30
C ARG A 26 68.48 -3.30 -28.91
N PHE A 27 68.81 -2.17 -29.53
CA PHE A 27 68.13 -0.90 -29.26
C PHE A 27 66.66 -0.94 -29.72
N TYR A 28 66.38 -1.50 -30.90
CA TYR A 28 65.00 -1.67 -31.38
C TYR A 28 64.19 -2.62 -30.49
N LEU A 29 64.78 -3.74 -30.07
CA LEU A 29 64.13 -4.71 -29.17
C LEU A 29 63.87 -4.12 -27.78
N LEU A 30 64.78 -3.29 -27.26
CA LEU A 30 64.59 -2.56 -26.01
C LEU A 30 63.46 -1.52 -26.11
N ASN A 31 63.37 -0.76 -27.21
CA ASN A 31 62.27 0.16 -27.44
C ASN A 31 60.93 -0.57 -27.59
N MET A 32 60.90 -1.72 -28.28
CA MET A 32 59.71 -2.59 -28.34
C MET A 32 59.31 -3.08 -26.95
N LEU A 33 60.25 -3.53 -26.11
CA LEU A 33 59.97 -3.95 -24.73
C LEU A 33 59.48 -2.79 -23.85
N ILE A 34 60.01 -1.58 -24.03
CA ILE A 34 59.56 -0.38 -23.33
C ILE A 34 58.13 -0.01 -23.77
N VAL A 35 57.84 -0.03 -25.07
CA VAL A 35 56.49 0.24 -25.61
C VAL A 35 55.48 -0.82 -25.15
N THR A 36 55.81 -2.11 -25.17
CA THR A 36 54.90 -3.15 -24.67
C THR A 36 54.74 -3.09 -23.15
N TYR A 37 55.78 -2.72 -22.38
CA TYR A 37 55.69 -2.51 -20.94
C TYR A 37 54.79 -1.32 -20.59
N PHE A 38 55.00 -0.14 -21.18
CA PHE A 38 54.11 1.01 -20.97
C PHE A 38 52.69 0.73 -21.46
N SER A 39 52.51 0.00 -22.56
CA SER A 39 51.18 -0.45 -23.00
C SER A 39 50.53 -1.35 -21.93
N ALA A 40 51.24 -2.36 -21.44
CA ALA A 40 50.72 -3.29 -20.43
C ALA A 40 50.38 -2.60 -19.10
N VAL A 41 51.21 -1.65 -18.65
CA VAL A 41 50.93 -0.84 -17.46
C VAL A 41 49.70 0.06 -17.66
N SER A 42 49.58 0.71 -18.82
CA SER A 42 48.42 1.54 -19.18
C SER A 42 47.12 0.72 -19.22
N TYR A 43 47.13 -0.42 -19.94
CA TYR A 43 46.01 -1.36 -19.95
C TYR A 43 45.68 -1.88 -18.55
N GLY A 44 46.68 -2.20 -17.72
CA GLY A 44 46.47 -2.67 -16.34
C GLY A 44 45.80 -1.62 -15.44
N GLN A 45 46.17 -0.35 -15.56
CA GLN A 45 45.52 0.76 -14.84
C GLN A 45 44.07 0.96 -15.30
N ASP A 46 43.80 0.86 -16.61
CA ASP A 46 42.45 0.98 -17.14
C ASP A 46 41.56 -0.19 -16.69
N TRP A 47 42.06 -1.45 -16.78
CA TRP A 47 41.34 -2.65 -16.29
C TRP A 47 40.99 -2.56 -14.80
N ASN A 48 41.90 -2.12 -13.94
CA ASN A 48 41.59 -1.89 -12.52
C ASN A 48 40.47 -0.85 -12.36
N THR A 49 40.53 0.25 -13.10
CA THR A 49 39.50 1.31 -13.06
C THR A 49 38.14 0.81 -13.56
N ILE A 50 38.12 -0.04 -14.59
CA ILE A 50 36.90 -0.68 -15.11
C ILE A 50 36.29 -1.61 -14.06
N PHE A 51 37.11 -2.47 -13.44
CA PHE A 51 36.68 -3.41 -12.40
C PHE A 51 36.13 -2.69 -11.15
N THR A 52 36.74 -1.57 -10.73
CA THR A 52 36.21 -0.73 -9.66
C THR A 52 34.85 -0.12 -10.03
N LEU A 53 34.68 0.42 -11.24
CA LEU A 53 33.39 0.99 -11.67
C LEU A 53 32.27 -0.06 -11.73
N GLU A 54 32.57 -1.29 -12.17
CA GLU A 54 31.62 -2.41 -12.15
C GLU A 54 31.23 -2.76 -10.70
N THR A 55 32.24 -3.00 -9.85
CA THR A 55 32.05 -3.42 -8.46
C THR A 55 31.30 -2.36 -7.63
N ASP A 56 31.64 -1.08 -7.78
CA ASP A 56 30.99 0.02 -7.07
C ASP A 56 29.53 0.19 -7.51
N ALA A 57 29.23 0.11 -8.80
CA ALA A 57 27.87 0.29 -9.31
C ALA A 57 26.94 -0.87 -8.91
N GLU A 58 27.42 -2.11 -8.99
CA GLU A 58 26.70 -3.30 -8.53
C GLU A 58 26.55 -3.31 -6.99
N TYR A 59 27.52 -2.76 -6.25
CA TYR A 59 27.40 -2.55 -4.80
C TYR A 59 26.33 -1.49 -4.45
N TYR A 60 26.31 -0.35 -5.15
CA TYR A 60 25.26 0.65 -4.95
C TYR A 60 23.87 0.12 -5.33
N MET A 61 23.75 -0.73 -6.36
CA MET A 61 22.52 -1.47 -6.66
C MET A 61 22.09 -2.37 -5.49
N ALA A 62 23.03 -3.16 -4.94
CA ALA A 62 22.75 -4.11 -3.86
C ALA A 62 22.35 -3.45 -2.52
N GLU A 63 22.88 -2.26 -2.22
CA GLU A 63 22.47 -1.44 -1.06
C GLU A 63 21.25 -0.53 -1.38
N GLY A 64 20.66 -0.63 -2.58
CA GLY A 64 19.48 0.15 -2.99
C GLY A 64 19.72 1.65 -3.24
N ASN A 65 20.98 2.06 -3.43
CA ASN A 65 21.35 3.45 -3.70
C ASN A 65 21.37 3.73 -5.21
N PHE A 66 20.18 3.69 -5.82
CA PHE A 66 20.01 3.75 -7.27
C PHE A 66 20.60 5.02 -7.91
N SER A 67 20.52 6.19 -7.27
CA SER A 67 21.14 7.42 -7.79
C SER A 67 22.66 7.29 -7.94
N LYS A 68 23.37 6.77 -6.92
CA LYS A 68 24.82 6.52 -7.02
C LYS A 68 25.17 5.41 -8.01
N ALA A 69 24.30 4.42 -8.17
CA ALA A 69 24.45 3.40 -9.20
C ALA A 69 24.36 4.02 -10.61
N ALA A 70 23.31 4.81 -10.89
CA ALA A 70 23.14 5.55 -12.13
C ALA A 70 24.38 6.43 -12.45
N ASP A 71 24.83 7.23 -11.48
CA ASP A 71 26.00 8.11 -11.64
C ASP A 71 27.30 7.34 -11.88
N THR A 72 27.39 6.07 -11.44
CA THR A 72 28.58 5.24 -11.59
C THR A 72 28.55 4.46 -12.91
N TYR A 73 27.39 3.94 -13.33
CA TYR A 73 27.18 3.45 -14.69
C TYR A 73 27.36 4.56 -15.73
N ALA A 74 26.95 5.80 -15.46
CA ALA A 74 27.19 6.94 -16.35
C ALA A 74 28.68 7.29 -16.51
N LYS A 75 29.52 7.03 -15.50
CA LYS A 75 30.99 7.11 -15.62
C LYS A 75 31.54 5.97 -16.47
N ALA A 76 30.99 4.75 -16.35
CA ALA A 76 31.36 3.62 -17.20
C ALA A 76 30.95 3.84 -18.67
N LEU A 77 29.76 4.41 -18.92
CA LEU A 77 29.25 4.69 -20.27
C LEU A 77 30.14 5.67 -21.03
N LYS A 78 30.80 6.62 -20.34
CA LYS A 78 31.82 7.50 -20.94
C LYS A 78 33.06 6.76 -21.46
N LYS A 79 33.33 5.53 -20.99
CA LYS A 79 34.34 4.64 -21.56
C LYS A 79 33.77 3.70 -22.64
N PHE A 80 32.50 3.29 -22.51
CA PHE A 80 31.85 2.31 -23.39
C PHE A 80 30.52 2.83 -23.96
N PRO A 81 30.52 3.92 -24.76
CA PRO A 81 29.29 4.60 -25.19
C PRO A 81 28.36 3.75 -26.06
N GLU A 82 28.90 2.69 -26.68
CA GLU A 82 28.17 1.74 -27.51
C GLU A 82 27.37 0.69 -26.71
N SER A 83 27.58 0.59 -25.39
CA SER A 83 26.92 -0.41 -24.54
C SER A 83 25.46 -0.05 -24.25
N ALA A 84 24.52 -0.72 -24.92
CA ALA A 84 23.10 -0.60 -24.60
C ALA A 84 22.77 -1.20 -23.21
N ASN A 85 23.52 -2.20 -22.73
CA ASN A 85 23.41 -2.72 -21.36
C ASN A 85 23.62 -1.61 -20.31
N LEU A 86 24.66 -0.78 -20.48
CA LEU A 86 24.90 0.34 -19.57
C LEU A 86 23.77 1.39 -19.61
N LYS A 87 23.25 1.72 -20.80
CA LYS A 87 22.13 2.66 -20.94
C LYS A 87 20.86 2.12 -20.27
N PHE A 88 20.57 0.84 -20.44
CA PHE A 88 19.51 0.14 -19.71
C PHE A 88 19.70 0.21 -18.19
N LYS A 89 20.89 -0.12 -17.67
CA LYS A 89 21.18 -0.05 -16.22
C LYS A 89 21.01 1.36 -15.66
N ILE A 90 21.47 2.38 -16.38
CA ILE A 90 21.27 3.80 -16.00
C ILE A 90 19.77 4.12 -15.94
N GLY A 91 19.01 3.83 -17.00
CA GLY A 91 17.57 4.09 -17.07
C GLY A 91 16.78 3.37 -15.97
N TYR A 92 17.09 2.11 -15.69
CA TYR A 92 16.53 1.34 -14.57
C TYR A 92 16.78 2.02 -13.21
N CYS A 93 18.01 2.48 -12.97
CA CYS A 93 18.37 3.14 -11.72
C CYS A 93 17.66 4.50 -11.55
N LEU A 94 17.56 5.28 -12.63
CA LEU A 94 16.86 6.56 -12.63
C LEU A 94 15.35 6.38 -12.36
N LEU A 95 14.73 5.36 -12.98
CA LEU A 95 13.33 4.99 -12.74
C LEU A 95 13.06 4.54 -11.28
N LYS A 96 14.10 4.15 -10.52
CA LYS A 96 14.03 3.86 -9.07
C LYS A 96 14.60 4.97 -8.17
N THR A 97 14.79 6.17 -8.71
CA THR A 97 15.29 7.36 -8.00
C THR A 97 14.23 8.48 -8.06
N PRO A 98 13.47 8.77 -6.98
CA PRO A 98 12.26 9.62 -7.02
C PRO A 98 12.42 10.99 -7.70
N ASP A 99 13.52 11.67 -7.42
CA ASP A 99 13.85 13.00 -7.94
C ASP A 99 14.40 12.99 -9.38
N ARG A 100 14.57 11.80 -9.99
CA ARG A 100 15.25 11.60 -11.28
C ARG A 100 14.53 10.68 -12.28
N LYS A 101 13.31 10.22 -11.97
CA LYS A 101 12.56 9.26 -12.82
C LYS A 101 12.33 9.75 -14.26
N SER A 102 12.24 11.06 -14.47
CA SER A 102 12.10 11.67 -15.80
C SER A 102 13.34 11.50 -16.70
N GLU A 103 14.54 11.39 -16.13
CA GLU A 103 15.78 11.12 -16.88
C GLU A 103 15.82 9.69 -17.48
N ALA A 104 14.97 8.78 -17.02
CA ALA A 104 15.04 7.37 -17.40
C ALA A 104 14.69 7.10 -18.88
N ILE A 105 13.77 7.88 -19.47
CA ILE A 105 13.20 7.58 -20.79
C ILE A 105 14.28 7.60 -21.88
N SER A 106 15.07 8.67 -22.00
CA SER A 106 16.08 8.81 -23.06
C SER A 106 17.12 7.69 -23.02
N HIS A 107 17.58 7.30 -21.83
CA HIS A 107 18.51 6.19 -21.66
C HIS A 107 17.89 4.83 -22.02
N LEU A 108 16.59 4.63 -21.77
CA LEU A 108 15.88 3.40 -22.14
C LEU A 108 15.54 3.37 -23.64
N GLU A 109 15.18 4.49 -24.25
CA GLU A 109 15.01 4.66 -25.71
C GLU A 109 16.32 4.36 -26.46
N GLU A 110 17.45 4.89 -26.00
CA GLU A 110 18.76 4.54 -26.57
C GLU A 110 19.10 3.05 -26.38
N ALA A 111 18.71 2.43 -25.25
CA ALA A 111 18.99 1.04 -24.95
C ALA A 111 18.22 0.07 -25.88
N ILE A 112 16.94 0.35 -26.18
CA ILE A 112 16.13 -0.53 -27.04
C ILE A 112 16.58 -0.56 -28.51
N THR A 113 17.51 0.31 -28.92
CA THR A 113 18.10 0.29 -30.28
C THR A 113 18.92 -0.97 -30.57
N LYS A 114 19.38 -1.70 -29.55
CA LYS A 114 20.17 -2.94 -29.66
C LYS A 114 19.70 -3.97 -28.63
N ILE A 115 18.63 -4.71 -28.91
CA ILE A 115 18.07 -5.72 -28.00
C ILE A 115 18.55 -7.13 -28.35
N SER A 116 18.88 -7.94 -27.34
CA SER A 116 19.25 -9.35 -27.51
C SER A 116 18.78 -10.23 -26.34
N GLU A 117 18.22 -11.40 -26.65
CA GLU A 117 17.97 -12.45 -25.63
C GLU A 117 19.26 -13.04 -25.04
N THR A 118 20.39 -12.88 -25.73
CA THR A 118 21.71 -13.38 -25.29
C THR A 118 22.68 -12.20 -25.16
N PHE A 119 22.97 -11.82 -23.92
CA PHE A 119 23.80 -10.67 -23.55
C PHE A 119 24.53 -11.00 -22.23
N ASP A 120 25.71 -10.43 -21.99
CA ASP A 120 26.38 -10.48 -20.68
C ASP A 120 25.90 -9.33 -19.79
N ALA A 121 25.00 -9.64 -18.87
CA ALA A 121 24.44 -8.69 -17.91
C ALA A 121 25.49 -7.98 -17.04
N LYS A 122 26.68 -8.57 -16.82
CA LYS A 122 27.74 -7.97 -15.99
C LYS A 122 28.64 -7.06 -16.80
N SER A 123 29.05 -7.52 -17.98
CA SER A 123 29.99 -6.81 -18.85
C SER A 123 29.58 -5.36 -19.12
N LEU A 124 30.39 -4.42 -18.63
CA LEU A 124 30.29 -2.99 -18.96
C LEU A 124 30.54 -2.70 -20.46
N LYS A 125 30.96 -3.70 -21.25
CA LYS A 125 31.21 -3.62 -22.69
C LYS A 125 30.13 -4.29 -23.54
N GLU A 126 29.11 -4.91 -22.93
CA GLU A 126 28.03 -5.60 -23.64
C GLU A 126 27.28 -4.62 -24.56
N PRO A 127 27.29 -4.83 -25.90
CA PRO A 127 26.68 -3.89 -26.83
C PRO A 127 25.15 -3.92 -26.83
N ASN A 128 24.50 -4.97 -26.31
CA ASN A 128 23.05 -5.15 -26.35
C ASN A 128 22.38 -4.92 -24.98
N ALA A 129 21.14 -4.47 -24.98
CA ALA A 129 20.28 -4.42 -23.79
C ALA A 129 19.42 -5.70 -23.66
N PRO A 130 19.03 -6.07 -22.44
CA PRO A 130 18.00 -7.09 -22.21
C PRO A 130 16.64 -6.68 -22.80
N PRO A 131 15.79 -7.63 -23.22
CA PRO A 131 14.39 -7.36 -23.61
C PRO A 131 13.58 -6.61 -22.53
N GLU A 132 13.90 -6.82 -21.25
CA GLU A 132 13.35 -6.11 -20.10
C GLU A 132 13.49 -4.58 -20.20
N ALA A 133 14.40 -4.05 -21.04
CA ALA A 133 14.47 -2.62 -21.34
C ALA A 133 13.13 -2.08 -21.91
N TYR A 134 12.39 -2.87 -22.70
CA TYR A 134 11.05 -2.51 -23.15
C TYR A 134 10.03 -2.43 -22.01
N TYR A 135 10.09 -3.34 -21.04
CA TYR A 135 9.22 -3.29 -19.86
C TYR A 135 9.49 -2.03 -19.03
N HIS A 136 10.77 -1.74 -18.75
CA HIS A 136 11.15 -0.56 -17.98
C HIS A 136 10.90 0.75 -18.72
N LEU A 137 11.04 0.79 -20.05
CA LEU A 137 10.62 1.92 -20.87
C LEU A 137 9.10 2.14 -20.79
N GLY A 138 8.30 1.06 -20.83
CA GLY A 138 6.85 1.14 -20.65
C GLY A 138 6.46 1.73 -19.30
N MET A 139 7.10 1.30 -18.21
CA MET A 139 6.91 1.87 -16.88
C MET A 139 7.32 3.36 -16.82
N ALA A 140 8.39 3.77 -17.50
CA ALA A 140 8.86 5.15 -17.54
C ALA A 140 7.90 6.09 -18.31
N TYR A 141 7.33 5.62 -19.44
CA TYR A 141 6.24 6.34 -20.12
C TYR A 141 4.97 6.42 -19.27
N MET A 142 4.59 5.32 -18.58
CA MET A 142 3.41 5.28 -17.71
C MET A 142 3.53 6.26 -16.55
N TYR A 143 4.72 6.39 -15.94
CA TYR A 143 5.04 7.41 -14.93
C TYR A 143 4.79 8.85 -15.46
N GLN A 144 5.16 9.14 -16.71
CA GLN A 144 4.86 10.43 -17.36
C GLN A 144 3.42 10.54 -17.91
N ASN A 145 2.57 9.53 -17.69
CA ASN A 145 1.19 9.41 -18.20
C ASN A 145 1.09 9.31 -19.73
N ASP A 146 2.20 9.00 -20.41
CA ASP A 146 2.21 8.64 -21.84
C ASP A 146 1.80 7.17 -22.01
N PHE A 147 0.52 6.90 -21.73
CA PHE A 147 -0.01 5.54 -21.78
C PHE A 147 0.06 4.92 -23.17
N ASP A 148 0.05 5.72 -24.23
CA ASP A 148 0.04 5.20 -25.60
C ASP A 148 1.43 4.75 -26.03
N ASN A 149 2.52 5.38 -25.58
CA ASN A 149 3.87 4.82 -25.72
C ASN A 149 4.13 3.71 -24.69
N ALA A 150 3.62 3.81 -23.46
CA ALA A 150 3.73 2.73 -22.47
C ALA A 150 3.15 1.40 -23.00
N LEU A 151 1.93 1.44 -23.56
CA LEU A 151 1.27 0.28 -24.15
C LEU A 151 2.06 -0.33 -25.32
N LYS A 152 2.69 0.49 -26.17
CA LYS A 152 3.58 0.00 -27.25
C LYS A 152 4.77 -0.75 -26.68
N SER A 153 5.45 -0.17 -25.69
CA SER A 153 6.63 -0.78 -25.06
C SER A 153 6.29 -2.10 -24.34
N PHE A 154 5.17 -2.19 -23.62
CA PHE A 154 4.73 -3.46 -23.04
C PHE A 154 4.33 -4.51 -24.09
N GLN A 155 3.68 -4.10 -25.19
CA GLN A 155 3.36 -4.99 -26.31
C GLN A 155 4.62 -5.50 -27.04
N GLU A 156 5.67 -4.67 -27.14
CA GLU A 156 6.96 -5.07 -27.70
C GLU A 156 7.68 -6.07 -26.77
N TYR A 157 7.74 -5.78 -25.46
CA TYR A 157 8.29 -6.71 -24.46
C TYR A 157 7.66 -8.10 -24.55
N LYS A 158 6.33 -8.18 -24.67
CA LYS A 158 5.57 -9.45 -24.76
C LYS A 158 6.00 -10.37 -25.91
N LYS A 159 6.65 -9.85 -26.97
CA LYS A 159 7.19 -10.68 -28.07
C LYS A 159 8.40 -11.51 -27.67
N TYR A 160 9.17 -11.05 -26.68
CA TYR A 160 10.36 -11.73 -26.17
C TYR A 160 10.05 -12.69 -25.00
N ILE A 161 8.85 -12.61 -24.42
CA ILE A 161 8.46 -13.44 -23.29
C ILE A 161 8.16 -14.87 -23.77
N LYS A 162 8.94 -15.82 -23.27
CA LYS A 162 8.79 -17.25 -23.59
C LYS A 162 7.40 -17.75 -23.16
N PRO A 163 6.64 -18.51 -23.97
CA PRO A 163 5.26 -18.90 -23.65
C PRO A 163 5.06 -19.71 -22.35
N LYS A 164 6.14 -20.28 -21.79
CA LYS A 164 6.15 -21.00 -20.51
C LYS A 164 6.49 -20.11 -19.30
N ASP A 165 6.84 -18.84 -19.52
CA ASP A 165 7.16 -17.88 -18.47
C ASP A 165 5.90 -17.14 -18.06
N GLU A 166 5.06 -17.82 -17.28
CA GLU A 166 3.78 -17.27 -16.83
C GLU A 166 3.95 -16.01 -15.96
N GLN A 167 5.09 -15.86 -15.27
CA GLN A 167 5.32 -14.71 -14.40
C GLN A 167 5.56 -13.45 -15.22
N ALA A 168 6.46 -13.50 -16.21
CA ALA A 168 6.66 -12.39 -17.12
C ALA A 168 5.40 -12.09 -17.95
N GLN A 169 4.67 -13.11 -18.42
CA GLN A 169 3.38 -12.90 -19.10
C GLN A 169 2.35 -12.19 -18.20
N ARG A 170 2.21 -12.61 -16.93
CA ARG A 170 1.33 -11.94 -15.96
C ARG A 170 1.75 -10.49 -15.70
N MET A 171 3.04 -10.22 -15.49
CA MET A 171 3.55 -8.86 -15.26
C MET A 171 3.28 -7.93 -16.45
N ALA A 172 3.54 -8.40 -17.68
CA ALA A 172 3.35 -7.58 -18.87
C ALA A 172 1.87 -7.33 -19.21
N GLU A 173 0.99 -8.32 -19.00
CA GLU A 173 -0.46 -8.13 -19.13
C GLU A 173 -1.02 -7.17 -18.06
N HIS A 174 -0.55 -7.31 -16.82
CA HIS A 174 -0.98 -6.48 -15.71
C HIS A 174 -0.55 -5.02 -15.86
N ALA A 175 0.66 -4.75 -16.38
CA ALA A 175 1.09 -3.39 -16.71
C ALA A 175 0.25 -2.75 -17.83
N ILE A 176 -0.17 -3.54 -18.83
CA ILE A 176 -1.12 -3.10 -19.88
C ILE A 176 -2.49 -2.75 -19.28
N VAL A 177 -3.02 -3.58 -18.37
CA VAL A 177 -4.28 -3.30 -17.65
C VAL A 177 -4.15 -2.07 -16.74
N SER A 178 -2.99 -1.86 -16.12
CA SER A 178 -2.72 -0.72 -15.23
C SER A 178 -2.79 0.61 -15.96
N CYS A 179 -2.35 0.68 -17.23
CA CYS A 179 -2.52 1.85 -18.09
C CYS A 179 -4.00 2.23 -18.29
N GLU A 180 -4.89 1.25 -18.47
CA GLU A 180 -6.33 1.51 -18.63
C GLU A 180 -7.03 1.80 -17.28
N ASN A 181 -6.55 1.22 -16.16
CA ASN A 181 -6.94 1.64 -14.82
C ASN A 181 -6.57 3.11 -14.57
N ALA A 182 -5.35 3.54 -14.91
CA ALA A 182 -4.90 4.92 -14.76
C ALA A 182 -5.76 5.89 -15.57
N LYS A 183 -6.00 5.59 -16.86
CA LYS A 183 -6.94 6.34 -17.72
C LYS A 183 -8.35 6.41 -17.15
N LYS A 184 -8.77 5.47 -16.30
CA LYS A 184 -10.09 5.45 -15.63
C LYS A 184 -10.09 6.27 -14.34
N PHE A 185 -9.08 6.14 -13.47
CA PHE A 185 -8.98 6.89 -12.23
C PHE A 185 -8.73 8.38 -12.47
N GLN A 186 -7.91 8.75 -13.44
CA GLN A 186 -7.66 10.15 -13.80
C GLN A 186 -8.90 10.85 -14.36
N LYS A 187 -9.86 10.11 -14.94
CA LYS A 187 -11.17 10.62 -15.36
C LYS A 187 -12.20 10.72 -14.23
N SER A 188 -11.87 10.22 -13.03
CA SER A 188 -12.74 10.20 -11.85
C SER A 188 -11.93 10.44 -10.57
N PRO A 189 -11.25 11.61 -10.43
CA PRO A 189 -10.41 11.89 -9.28
C PRO A 189 -11.20 11.98 -7.97
N ILE A 190 -10.55 11.65 -6.87
CA ILE A 190 -10.94 12.08 -5.52
C ILE A 190 -10.35 13.46 -5.22
N GLY A 191 -10.99 14.22 -4.34
CA GLY A 191 -10.38 15.42 -3.79
C GLY A 191 -9.40 15.02 -2.70
N ILE A 192 -8.22 15.64 -2.69
CA ILE A 192 -7.26 15.53 -1.59
C ILE A 192 -6.73 16.89 -1.16
N LYS A 193 -6.17 16.96 0.03
CA LYS A 193 -5.40 18.08 0.56
C LYS A 193 -4.20 17.53 1.31
N TYR A 194 -3.00 18.03 1.00
CA TYR A 194 -1.78 17.75 1.75
C TYR A 194 -1.52 18.88 2.77
N ASN A 195 -1.22 18.50 4.00
CA ASN A 195 -0.70 19.36 5.06
C ASN A 195 0.73 18.89 5.36
N TRP A 196 1.74 19.52 4.74
CA TRP A 196 3.15 19.20 5.01
C TRP A 196 3.52 19.56 6.45
N LEU A 197 4.31 18.72 7.13
CA LEU A 197 4.64 18.92 8.56
C LEU A 197 5.70 20.00 8.82
N GLY A 198 6.33 20.54 7.77
CA GLY A 198 7.24 21.67 7.85
C GLY A 198 8.64 21.36 8.39
N PRO A 199 9.47 22.39 8.63
CA PRO A 199 10.93 22.29 8.81
C PRO A 199 11.38 21.66 10.14
N ASP A 200 10.47 21.28 11.03
CA ASP A 200 10.78 20.48 12.22
C ASP A 200 10.72 18.97 11.94
N PHE A 201 10.06 18.55 10.86
CA PHE A 201 9.82 17.15 10.47
C PHE A 201 10.46 16.78 9.13
N ASN A 202 10.52 17.74 8.20
CA ASN A 202 11.12 17.62 6.88
C ASN A 202 12.47 18.38 6.86
N ASP A 203 13.48 17.80 6.21
CA ASP A 203 14.82 18.36 6.03
C ASP A 203 15.40 17.92 4.67
N GLU A 204 16.65 18.26 4.35
CA GLU A 204 17.28 17.97 3.04
C GLU A 204 17.58 16.47 2.75
N ASN A 205 17.02 15.55 3.54
CA ASN A 205 17.14 14.10 3.41
C ASN A 205 15.76 13.47 3.13
N ASP A 206 15.70 12.16 2.81
CA ASP A 206 14.40 11.48 2.73
C ASP A 206 13.81 11.31 4.14
N ASN A 207 12.64 11.91 4.39
CA ASN A 207 11.89 11.84 5.64
C ASN A 207 10.62 11.00 5.41
N PHE A 208 10.59 9.80 6.00
CA PHE A 208 9.69 8.73 5.56
C PHE A 208 9.23 7.79 6.68
N ASN A 209 8.23 6.95 6.37
CA ASN A 209 7.60 5.99 7.27
C ASN A 209 7.05 6.64 8.56
N ALA A 210 6.31 7.74 8.43
CA ALA A 210 5.65 8.38 9.56
C ALA A 210 4.54 7.49 10.14
N VAL A 211 4.56 7.28 11.45
CA VAL A 211 3.54 6.51 12.20
C VAL A 211 3.14 7.25 13.46
N ILE A 212 1.88 7.10 13.88
CA ILE A 212 1.32 7.78 15.05
C ILE A 212 0.71 6.75 16.00
N SER A 213 0.83 6.96 17.31
CA SER A 213 0.16 6.15 18.32
C SER A 213 -1.36 6.27 18.25
N GLY A 214 -2.09 5.22 18.59
CA GLY A 214 -3.56 5.19 18.44
C GLY A 214 -4.34 6.12 19.38
N ASP A 215 -3.70 6.66 20.42
CA ASP A 215 -4.18 7.78 21.24
C ASP A 215 -3.97 9.17 20.58
N GLY A 216 -3.21 9.23 19.48
CA GLY A 216 -2.86 10.44 18.74
C GLY A 216 -1.77 11.31 19.37
N SER A 217 -1.08 10.84 20.43
CA SER A 217 -0.16 11.67 21.25
C SER A 217 1.31 11.64 20.83
N THR A 218 1.75 10.61 20.09
CA THR A 218 3.16 10.33 19.78
C THR A 218 3.33 10.01 18.30
N LEU A 219 4.31 10.62 17.64
CA LEU A 219 4.66 10.38 16.24
C LEU A 219 6.10 9.87 16.14
N ALA A 220 6.36 8.86 15.32
CA ALA A 220 7.71 8.40 15.00
C ALA A 220 7.93 8.34 13.47
N TYR A 221 9.12 8.70 13.00
CA TYR A 221 9.50 8.62 11.59
C TYR A 221 10.99 8.30 11.39
N THR A 222 11.39 8.06 10.14
CA THR A 222 12.76 7.75 9.74
C THR A 222 13.33 8.84 8.82
N THR A 223 14.58 9.24 9.03
CA THR A 223 15.33 10.13 8.12
C THR A 223 16.51 9.38 7.51
N ARG A 224 16.66 9.39 6.18
CA ARG A 224 17.72 8.64 5.46
C ARG A 224 18.97 9.49 5.22
N THR A 225 19.95 9.41 6.13
CA THR A 225 21.23 10.12 5.93
C THR A 225 22.21 9.32 5.09
N SER A 226 23.22 10.00 4.54
CA SER A 226 24.39 9.41 3.88
C SER A 226 25.18 8.38 4.73
N THR A 227 24.96 8.36 6.05
CA THR A 227 25.60 7.44 7.01
C THR A 227 24.68 6.34 7.54
N GLY A 228 23.50 6.15 6.91
CA GLY A 228 22.42 5.29 7.37
C GLY A 228 21.28 6.07 8.02
N ASN A 229 20.25 5.35 8.47
CA ASN A 229 19.02 5.95 8.94
C ASN A 229 19.15 6.54 10.35
N LYS A 230 18.42 7.62 10.61
CA LYS A 230 18.03 8.09 11.93
C LYS A 230 16.56 7.75 12.20
N ILE A 231 16.19 7.59 13.47
CA ILE A 231 14.80 7.46 13.92
C ILE A 231 14.49 8.63 14.83
N PHE A 232 13.40 9.34 14.54
CA PHE A 232 12.93 10.50 15.30
C PHE A 232 11.59 10.19 15.99
N VAL A 233 11.36 10.81 17.15
CA VAL A 233 10.08 10.75 17.88
C VAL A 233 9.67 12.15 18.33
N ALA A 234 8.44 12.53 18.03
CA ALA A 234 7.74 13.70 18.56
C ALA A 234 6.60 13.28 19.49
N LYS A 235 6.17 14.20 20.35
CA LYS A 235 4.96 14.07 21.18
C LYS A 235 4.14 15.34 21.07
N LYS A 236 2.85 15.28 21.37
CA LYS A 236 2.03 16.49 21.47
C LYS A 236 2.25 17.19 22.81
N ASP A 237 2.27 18.52 22.77
CA ASP A 237 2.19 19.37 23.94
C ASP A 237 0.72 19.60 24.35
N GLU A 238 0.48 20.32 25.46
CA GLU A 238 -0.86 20.45 26.07
C GLU A 238 -1.89 21.18 25.20
N ASP A 239 -1.45 21.95 24.20
CA ASP A 239 -2.32 22.61 23.21
C ASP A 239 -2.67 21.71 22.00
N GLY A 240 -2.10 20.51 21.92
CA GLY A 240 -2.27 19.55 20.83
C GLY A 240 -1.35 19.76 19.62
N SER A 241 -0.47 20.77 19.65
CA SER A 241 0.61 20.93 18.66
C SER A 241 1.70 19.86 18.85
N TRP A 242 2.52 19.62 17.83
CA TRP A 242 3.64 18.68 17.94
C TRP A 242 4.89 19.38 18.48
N ALA A 243 5.44 18.87 19.59
CA ALA A 243 6.77 19.22 20.08
C ALA A 243 7.85 18.80 19.07
N LYS A 244 8.96 19.56 19.01
CA LYS A 244 10.08 19.31 18.09
C LYS A 244 10.61 17.85 18.19
N PRO A 245 10.79 17.13 17.06
CA PRO A 245 11.27 15.75 17.09
C PRO A 245 12.64 15.54 17.73
N ILE A 246 12.79 14.41 18.43
CA ILE A 246 14.01 14.00 19.12
C ILE A 246 14.63 12.80 18.39
N ASP A 247 15.92 12.88 18.04
CA ASP A 247 16.69 11.75 17.48
C ASP A 247 16.93 10.68 18.58
N ILE A 248 16.30 9.52 18.43
CA ILE A 248 16.40 8.38 19.36
C ILE A 248 17.38 7.29 18.87
N THR A 249 18.08 7.52 17.76
CA THR A 249 18.93 6.51 17.09
C THR A 249 20.05 5.97 17.98
N ARG A 250 20.55 6.80 18.91
CA ARG A 250 21.57 6.40 19.90
C ARG A 250 21.00 5.42 20.93
N ASP A 251 19.77 5.64 21.41
CA ASP A 251 19.12 4.78 22.39
C ASP A 251 18.72 3.43 21.75
N LEU A 252 18.36 3.43 20.45
CA LEU A 252 18.13 2.22 19.66
C LEU A 252 19.42 1.47 19.26
N GLY A 253 20.57 2.14 19.29
CA GLY A 253 21.89 1.56 19.02
C GLY A 253 22.13 1.06 17.58
N SER A 254 21.37 1.50 16.58
CA SER A 254 21.57 1.06 15.19
C SER A 254 21.00 2.00 14.12
N LYS A 255 21.78 2.26 13.06
CA LYS A 255 21.37 3.00 11.85
C LYS A 255 20.77 2.12 10.73
N LYS A 256 20.57 0.83 10.98
CA LYS A 256 19.95 -0.13 10.03
C LYS A 256 18.48 -0.43 10.39
N LEU A 257 17.78 0.58 10.88
CA LEU A 257 16.39 0.52 11.32
C LEU A 257 15.53 1.45 10.44
N THR A 258 14.27 1.08 10.22
CA THR A 258 13.20 1.97 9.74
C THR A 258 11.99 1.85 10.66
N THR A 259 11.21 2.92 10.79
CA THR A 259 9.89 2.90 11.45
C THR A 259 8.92 1.98 10.70
N SER A 260 8.07 1.29 11.47
CA SER A 260 6.94 0.52 10.93
C SER A 260 5.63 0.77 11.66
N PHE A 261 5.59 0.86 12.98
CA PHE A 261 4.34 1.03 13.74
C PHE A 261 4.56 1.49 15.18
N LEU A 262 3.62 2.24 15.75
CA LEU A 262 3.55 2.59 17.17
C LEU A 262 2.34 1.91 17.81
N SER A 263 2.49 1.35 19.01
CA SER A 263 1.35 0.85 19.80
C SER A 263 0.38 1.97 20.19
N TYR A 264 -0.82 1.58 20.64
CA TYR A 264 -1.90 2.52 20.95
C TYR A 264 -1.48 3.66 21.91
N GLU A 265 -0.71 3.35 22.94
CA GLU A 265 -0.22 4.28 23.97
C GLU A 265 1.12 4.96 23.58
N GLY A 266 1.66 4.70 22.38
CA GLY A 266 2.96 5.23 21.94
C GLY A 266 4.17 4.71 22.73
N THR A 267 4.04 3.59 23.44
CA THR A 267 5.07 3.02 24.33
C THR A 267 5.84 1.85 23.74
N GLU A 268 5.37 1.26 22.64
CA GLU A 268 6.05 0.19 21.92
C GLU A 268 6.24 0.63 20.46
N LEU A 269 7.50 0.79 20.03
CA LEU A 269 7.88 1.22 18.69
C LEU A 269 8.42 0.02 17.92
N TYR A 270 7.64 -0.40 16.93
CA TYR A 270 7.99 -1.47 16.01
C TYR A 270 8.77 -0.90 14.82
N LEU A 271 9.92 -1.53 14.58
CA LEU A 271 10.93 -1.13 13.60
C LEU A 271 11.30 -2.34 12.74
N ILE A 272 11.81 -2.09 11.54
CA ILE A 272 12.34 -3.13 10.66
C ILE A 272 13.86 -3.05 10.68
N LYS A 273 14.53 -4.17 10.95
CA LYS A 273 15.98 -4.26 10.99
C LYS A 273 16.49 -4.93 9.72
N ASN A 274 17.13 -4.14 8.87
CA ASN A 274 17.59 -4.57 7.56
C ASN A 274 19.03 -5.10 7.62
N TYR A 275 19.22 -6.32 7.12
CA TYR A 275 20.50 -7.00 6.94
C TYR A 275 20.70 -7.29 5.43
N PRO A 276 21.93 -7.47 4.92
CA PRO A 276 22.20 -7.57 3.47
C PRO A 276 21.50 -8.72 2.70
N LYS A 277 20.84 -9.65 3.40
CA LYS A 277 20.05 -10.76 2.84
C LYS A 277 18.81 -11.11 3.68
N LYS A 278 18.38 -10.23 4.60
CA LYS A 278 17.21 -10.48 5.46
C LYS A 278 16.66 -9.19 6.10
N SER A 279 15.34 -9.09 6.27
CA SER A 279 14.72 -8.17 7.24
C SER A 279 14.09 -8.93 8.42
N ASP A 280 14.19 -8.37 9.63
CA ASP A 280 13.49 -8.83 10.84
C ASP A 280 12.65 -7.68 11.44
N ILE A 281 11.46 -7.98 11.96
CA ILE A 281 10.68 -7.05 12.79
C ILE A 281 11.27 -7.02 14.20
N VAL A 282 11.56 -5.83 14.71
CA VAL A 282 12.06 -5.62 16.08
C VAL A 282 11.18 -4.60 16.82
N VAL A 283 11.15 -4.66 18.14
CA VAL A 283 10.37 -3.74 18.98
C VAL A 283 11.26 -3.10 20.04
N SER A 284 11.12 -1.78 20.19
CA SER A 284 11.71 -0.98 21.27
C SER A 284 10.61 -0.52 22.23
N PHE A 285 10.92 -0.43 23.53
CA PHE A 285 9.98 -0.02 24.56
C PHE A 285 10.37 1.34 25.15
N PHE A 286 9.42 2.25 25.28
CA PHE A 286 9.62 3.52 25.98
C PHE A 286 9.50 3.32 27.49
N GLN A 287 10.62 3.36 28.20
CA GLN A 287 10.71 3.13 29.64
C GLN A 287 11.68 4.12 30.28
N LYS A 288 11.37 4.60 31.51
CA LYS A 288 12.26 5.49 32.29
C LYS A 288 12.73 6.73 31.49
N ARG A 289 11.82 7.28 30.67
CA ARG A 289 12.01 8.41 29.72
C ARG A 289 13.01 8.17 28.58
N LYS A 290 13.27 6.91 28.20
CA LYS A 290 14.12 6.52 27.07
C LYS A 290 13.53 5.37 26.27
N TRP A 291 14.04 5.16 25.06
CA TRP A 291 13.74 3.97 24.27
C TRP A 291 14.75 2.87 24.58
N SER A 292 14.29 1.61 24.63
CA SER A 292 15.18 0.46 24.82
C SER A 292 15.95 0.14 23.53
N SER A 293 17.10 -0.51 23.65
CA SER A 293 17.65 -1.26 22.51
C SER A 293 16.58 -2.25 22.00
N PRO A 294 16.34 -2.35 20.68
CA PRO A 294 15.21 -3.11 20.17
C PRO A 294 15.46 -4.62 20.17
N VAL A 295 14.46 -5.39 20.60
CA VAL A 295 14.48 -6.86 20.64
C VAL A 295 13.71 -7.44 19.45
N LYS A 296 14.13 -8.62 18.94
CA LYS A 296 13.39 -9.28 17.85
C LYS A 296 12.03 -9.77 18.34
N VAL A 297 10.98 -9.56 17.55
CA VAL A 297 9.68 -10.19 17.78
C VAL A 297 9.85 -11.72 17.71
N ALA A 298 9.15 -12.46 18.57
CA ALA A 298 9.32 -13.90 18.70
C ALA A 298 8.85 -14.69 17.47
N LYS A 299 9.36 -15.92 17.31
CA LYS A 299 8.78 -16.90 16.39
C LYS A 299 7.32 -17.21 16.77
N PRO A 300 6.43 -17.52 15.81
CA PRO A 300 6.69 -17.69 14.37
C PRO A 300 6.55 -16.41 13.52
N ILE A 301 6.51 -15.21 14.14
CA ILE A 301 6.47 -13.94 13.41
C ILE A 301 7.77 -13.74 12.64
N ASN A 302 8.90 -13.49 13.33
CA ASN A 302 10.20 -13.54 12.66
C ASN A 302 10.57 -14.99 12.31
N SER A 303 11.05 -15.21 11.10
CA SER A 303 11.33 -16.54 10.56
C SER A 303 12.74 -16.61 9.93
N LYS A 304 12.91 -17.39 8.86
CA LYS A 304 14.10 -17.38 7.98
C LYS A 304 13.89 -16.55 6.70
N PHE A 305 12.63 -16.21 6.41
CA PHE A 305 12.17 -15.37 5.30
C PHE A 305 12.29 -13.90 5.71
N ASN A 306 12.12 -12.97 4.79
CA ASN A 306 12.03 -11.55 5.10
C ASN A 306 10.73 -11.23 5.86
N GLU A 307 10.83 -10.34 6.84
CA GLU A 307 9.70 -9.73 7.52
C GLU A 307 9.87 -8.21 7.47
N THR A 308 9.03 -7.52 6.68
CA THR A 308 9.34 -6.16 6.17
C THR A 308 8.43 -5.03 6.64
N HIS A 309 7.22 -5.32 7.12
CA HIS A 309 6.27 -4.33 7.67
C HIS A 309 5.40 -5.01 8.73
N VAL A 310 4.89 -4.25 9.71
CA VAL A 310 4.03 -4.75 10.78
C VAL A 310 3.01 -3.71 11.26
N CYS A 311 1.83 -4.16 11.67
CA CYS A 311 0.83 -3.44 12.45
C CYS A 311 0.23 -4.38 13.51
N VAL A 312 -0.11 -3.87 14.70
CA VAL A 312 -0.60 -4.67 15.83
C VAL A 312 -1.92 -4.09 16.34
N THR A 313 -2.89 -4.94 16.70
CA THR A 313 -4.16 -4.47 17.28
C THR A 313 -3.96 -3.75 18.61
N ARG A 314 -4.92 -2.90 18.97
CA ARG A 314 -5.00 -2.12 20.21
C ARG A 314 -4.90 -2.99 21.46
N ASP A 315 -5.46 -4.19 21.44
CA ASP A 315 -5.39 -5.16 22.54
C ASP A 315 -4.05 -5.94 22.59
N GLY A 316 -3.20 -5.74 21.58
CA GLY A 316 -1.91 -6.38 21.38
C GLY A 316 -1.97 -7.89 21.16
N ASN A 317 -3.14 -8.44 20.75
CA ASN A 317 -3.33 -9.88 20.58
C ASN A 317 -3.35 -10.34 19.12
N THR A 318 -3.42 -9.44 18.13
CA THR A 318 -3.33 -9.76 16.70
C THR A 318 -2.24 -8.93 16.05
N VAL A 319 -1.44 -9.54 15.17
CA VAL A 319 -0.40 -8.87 14.38
C VAL A 319 -0.60 -9.16 12.90
N TYR A 320 -0.60 -8.10 12.10
CA TYR A 320 -0.58 -8.12 10.64
C TYR A 320 0.83 -7.75 10.18
N PHE A 321 1.41 -8.48 9.23
CA PHE A 321 2.78 -8.21 8.79
C PHE A 321 3.07 -8.71 7.36
N THR A 322 3.99 -8.06 6.67
CA THR A 322 4.42 -8.43 5.30
C THR A 322 5.61 -9.41 5.34
N SER A 323 5.56 -10.49 4.55
CA SER A 323 6.62 -11.51 4.49
C SER A 323 6.62 -12.35 3.21
N ASP A 324 7.80 -12.64 2.66
CA ASP A 324 8.05 -13.50 1.47
C ASP A 324 8.11 -15.01 1.81
N ARG A 325 7.35 -15.42 2.84
CA ARG A 325 7.32 -16.81 3.29
C ARG A 325 6.49 -17.69 2.38
N LYS A 326 6.93 -18.95 2.22
CA LYS A 326 6.23 -19.97 1.42
C LYS A 326 4.79 -20.17 1.90
N GLY A 327 3.87 -20.25 0.93
CA GLY A 327 2.42 -20.34 1.16
C GLY A 327 1.66 -19.04 0.87
N GLY A 328 2.36 -17.98 0.46
CA GLY A 328 1.76 -16.81 -0.17
C GLY A 328 1.34 -17.03 -1.62
N GLN A 329 0.80 -15.99 -2.23
CA GLN A 329 0.39 -15.94 -3.64
C GLN A 329 1.38 -15.17 -4.52
N GLY A 330 2.06 -14.17 -3.97
CA GLY A 330 2.99 -13.28 -4.65
C GLY A 330 4.44 -13.48 -4.23
N GLY A 331 5.24 -12.42 -4.31
CA GLY A 331 6.59 -12.38 -3.75
C GLY A 331 6.54 -12.03 -2.26
N TYR A 332 5.94 -10.89 -1.92
CA TYR A 332 5.60 -10.46 -0.57
C TYR A 332 4.09 -10.48 -0.34
N ASP A 333 3.64 -11.24 0.66
CA ASP A 333 2.23 -11.34 1.06
C ASP A 333 2.00 -10.69 2.44
N ILE A 334 0.76 -10.31 2.75
CA ILE A 334 0.33 -9.94 4.11
C ILE A 334 -0.17 -11.17 4.88
N TRP A 335 0.34 -11.33 6.09
CA TRP A 335 0.07 -12.44 7.01
C TRP A 335 -0.52 -11.93 8.31
N VAL A 336 -1.36 -12.74 8.95
CA VAL A 336 -1.91 -12.48 10.28
C VAL A 336 -1.53 -13.57 11.26
N SER A 337 -1.23 -13.20 12.51
CA SER A 337 -1.04 -14.14 13.63
C SER A 337 -1.74 -13.60 14.88
N THR A 338 -2.18 -14.50 15.75
CA THR A 338 -2.94 -14.17 16.97
C THR A 338 -2.31 -14.79 18.21
N ILE A 339 -2.46 -14.17 19.39
CA ILE A 339 -1.97 -14.70 20.65
C ILE A 339 -2.92 -15.78 21.16
N ILE A 340 -2.55 -17.05 20.97
CA ILE A 340 -3.25 -18.22 21.49
C ILE A 340 -2.45 -18.78 22.68
N ASN A 341 -3.08 -18.93 23.84
CA ASN A 341 -2.45 -19.44 25.08
C ASN A 341 -1.17 -18.71 25.51
N GLY A 342 -1.02 -17.42 25.15
CA GLY A 342 0.16 -16.60 25.46
C GLY A 342 1.33 -16.76 24.49
N ARG A 343 1.09 -17.31 23.28
CA ARG A 343 2.08 -17.39 22.18
C ARG A 343 1.42 -16.98 20.87
N TRP A 344 2.19 -16.39 19.97
CA TRP A 344 1.77 -16.16 18.58
C TRP A 344 1.45 -17.49 17.88
N SER A 345 0.30 -17.55 17.21
CA SER A 345 -0.10 -18.66 16.35
C SER A 345 0.81 -18.76 15.13
N ASP A 346 0.86 -19.92 14.48
CA ASP A 346 1.41 -20.00 13.13
C ASP A 346 0.70 -18.97 12.22
N PRO A 347 1.42 -18.16 11.43
CA PRO A 347 0.79 -17.08 10.69
C PRO A 347 0.02 -17.58 9.47
N ILE A 348 -1.14 -17.00 9.25
CA ILE A 348 -2.10 -17.35 8.20
C ILE A 348 -2.05 -16.28 7.12
N ASN A 349 -2.07 -16.69 5.86
CA ASN A 349 -2.13 -15.78 4.72
C ASN A 349 -3.53 -15.14 4.62
N LEU A 350 -3.64 -13.85 4.30
CA LEU A 350 -4.95 -13.19 4.16
C LEU A 350 -5.75 -13.61 2.90
N GLY A 351 -5.13 -14.36 1.98
CA GLY A 351 -5.80 -15.00 0.85
C GLY A 351 -6.15 -14.04 -0.31
N PRO A 352 -6.81 -14.55 -1.36
CA PRO A 352 -7.01 -13.86 -2.65
C PRO A 352 -7.85 -12.57 -2.58
N ASN A 353 -8.47 -12.28 -1.43
CA ASN A 353 -9.21 -11.05 -1.20
C ASN A 353 -8.30 -9.88 -0.78
N VAL A 354 -7.06 -10.13 -0.37
CA VAL A 354 -6.10 -9.08 0.04
C VAL A 354 -4.78 -9.28 -0.70
N ASN A 355 -4.24 -10.49 -0.67
CA ASN A 355 -2.99 -10.82 -1.34
C ASN A 355 -3.24 -11.28 -2.78
N THR A 356 -2.29 -11.06 -3.67
CA THR A 356 -2.42 -11.28 -5.13
C THR A 356 -1.22 -12.06 -5.68
N PRO A 357 -1.14 -12.35 -6.99
CA PRO A 357 0.08 -12.88 -7.62
C PRO A 357 1.26 -11.88 -7.72
N PHE A 358 1.14 -10.70 -7.11
CA PHE A 358 2.12 -9.62 -7.06
C PHE A 358 2.43 -9.26 -5.60
N ASP A 359 3.18 -8.20 -5.33
CA ASP A 359 3.58 -7.85 -3.95
C ASP A 359 2.55 -6.98 -3.21
N GLU A 360 2.29 -7.34 -1.95
CA GLU A 360 1.53 -6.57 -0.96
C GLU A 360 2.42 -6.10 0.21
N ALA A 361 2.26 -4.84 0.61
CA ALA A 361 3.09 -4.17 1.61
C ALA A 361 2.28 -3.32 2.60
N THR A 362 2.96 -2.86 3.66
CA THR A 362 2.47 -1.84 4.61
C THR A 362 1.02 -2.05 5.12
N PRO A 363 0.70 -3.20 5.71
CA PRO A 363 -0.62 -3.43 6.32
C PRO A 363 -0.82 -2.54 7.55
N PHE A 364 -1.87 -1.73 7.56
CA PHE A 364 -2.25 -0.87 8.67
C PHE A 364 -3.74 -0.92 8.97
N LEU A 365 -4.11 -0.98 10.25
CA LEU A 365 -5.49 -0.89 10.69
C LEU A 365 -5.94 0.57 10.78
N SER A 366 -7.19 0.85 10.42
CA SER A 366 -7.86 2.09 10.84
C SER A 366 -7.88 2.18 12.38
N PRO A 367 -7.92 3.39 12.99
CA PRO A 367 -7.92 3.49 14.46
C PRO A 367 -9.10 2.81 15.17
N ASP A 368 -10.21 2.54 14.45
CA ASP A 368 -11.37 1.79 14.93
C ASP A 368 -11.33 0.28 14.60
N GLU A 369 -10.22 -0.20 14.02
CA GLU A 369 -9.88 -1.58 13.69
C GLU A 369 -10.87 -2.28 12.74
N LYS A 370 -11.75 -1.52 12.06
CA LYS A 370 -12.70 -2.07 11.09
C LYS A 370 -12.11 -2.27 9.70
N TYR A 371 -11.08 -1.49 9.33
CA TYR A 371 -10.51 -1.51 7.99
C TYR A 371 -9.02 -1.83 8.02
N LEU A 372 -8.59 -2.66 7.06
CA LEU A 372 -7.18 -2.89 6.76
C LEU A 372 -6.84 -2.08 5.50
N PHE A 373 -5.97 -1.09 5.67
CA PHE A 373 -5.24 -0.41 4.60
C PHE A 373 -3.97 -1.19 4.28
N PHE A 374 -3.55 -1.18 3.02
CA PHE A 374 -2.32 -1.80 2.55
C PHE A 374 -1.92 -1.22 1.18
N SER A 375 -0.66 -1.39 0.79
CA SER A 375 -0.22 -1.11 -0.58
C SER A 375 -0.12 -2.42 -1.36
N SER A 376 -0.48 -2.43 -2.64
CA SER A 376 -0.41 -3.63 -3.50
C SER A 376 -0.01 -3.26 -4.92
N GLN A 377 0.81 -4.11 -5.55
CA GLN A 377 1.08 -4.07 -6.99
C GLN A 377 0.02 -4.78 -7.82
N GLY A 378 -0.98 -5.43 -7.19
CA GLY A 378 -2.00 -6.24 -7.84
C GLY A 378 -3.36 -5.53 -8.00
N HIS A 379 -4.44 -6.27 -7.73
CA HIS A 379 -5.83 -5.83 -7.81
C HIS A 379 -6.12 -5.05 -9.10
N ASN A 380 -6.62 -3.81 -8.97
CA ASN A 380 -6.74 -2.85 -10.05
C ASN A 380 -5.86 -1.62 -9.78
N THR A 381 -4.56 -1.84 -9.56
CA THR A 381 -3.55 -0.76 -9.50
C THR A 381 -3.58 0.08 -10.78
N MET A 382 -3.21 1.35 -10.66
CA MET A 382 -2.98 2.26 -11.78
C MET A 382 -1.49 2.50 -12.09
N GLY A 383 -0.58 1.84 -11.38
CA GLY A 383 0.85 2.11 -11.47
C GLY A 383 1.72 0.98 -10.97
N GLY A 384 2.60 1.29 -10.02
CA GLY A 384 3.34 0.31 -9.24
C GLY A 384 2.52 -0.14 -8.02
N PHE A 385 3.05 0.08 -6.82
CA PHE A 385 2.25 -0.02 -5.60
C PHE A 385 1.15 1.04 -5.57
N ASP A 386 -0.10 0.61 -5.44
CA ASP A 386 -1.25 1.48 -5.14
C ASP A 386 -1.71 1.26 -3.69
N VAL A 387 -2.23 2.29 -3.02
CA VAL A 387 -2.92 2.14 -1.72
C VAL A 387 -4.33 1.62 -1.91
N PHE A 388 -4.64 0.57 -1.16
CA PHE A 388 -5.94 -0.09 -1.08
C PHE A 388 -6.45 -0.12 0.36
N TYR A 389 -7.75 -0.33 0.53
CA TYR A 389 -8.35 -0.70 1.81
C TYR A 389 -9.47 -1.73 1.65
N THR A 390 -9.71 -2.51 2.71
CA THR A 390 -10.84 -3.45 2.79
C THR A 390 -11.47 -3.44 4.18
N ASN A 391 -12.76 -3.79 4.25
CA ASN A 391 -13.49 -3.93 5.51
C ASN A 391 -13.28 -5.34 6.10
N LEU A 392 -12.76 -5.42 7.32
CA LEU A 392 -12.61 -6.66 8.08
C LEU A 392 -13.93 -7.15 8.70
N GLN A 393 -14.94 -6.27 8.80
CA GLN A 393 -16.25 -6.55 9.41
C GLN A 393 -17.34 -6.65 8.33
N GLY A 394 -17.36 -7.77 7.60
CA GLY A 394 -18.38 -8.07 6.60
C GLY A 394 -17.86 -8.97 5.48
N ASN A 395 -18.40 -8.80 4.27
CA ASN A 395 -17.79 -9.35 3.06
C ASN A 395 -16.62 -8.43 2.65
N PRO A 396 -15.36 -8.87 2.68
CA PRO A 396 -14.22 -8.02 2.32
C PRO A 396 -14.29 -7.66 0.84
N ASN A 397 -14.29 -6.36 0.56
CA ASN A 397 -14.27 -5.81 -0.79
C ASN A 397 -13.15 -4.78 -0.86
N VAL A 398 -12.05 -5.15 -1.52
CA VAL A 398 -10.88 -4.29 -1.69
C VAL A 398 -11.22 -3.12 -2.59
N ARG A 399 -10.80 -1.93 -2.15
CA ARG A 399 -11.00 -0.67 -2.87
C ARG A 399 -9.66 0.03 -3.00
N ASN A 400 -9.27 0.30 -4.24
CA ASN A 400 -8.27 1.30 -4.58
C ASN A 400 -8.72 2.65 -3.98
N ILE A 401 -7.81 3.37 -3.31
CA ILE A 401 -8.17 4.63 -2.64
C ILE A 401 -8.39 5.79 -3.65
N GLY A 402 -7.78 5.70 -4.84
CA GLY A 402 -8.03 6.56 -5.98
C GLY A 402 -6.99 7.67 -6.23
N TYR A 403 -6.95 8.11 -7.48
CA TYR A 403 -6.14 9.25 -7.94
C TYR A 403 -6.73 10.58 -7.42
N PRO A 404 -5.91 11.56 -6.97
CA PRO A 404 -4.46 11.64 -7.06
C PRO A 404 -3.70 11.34 -5.75
N LEU A 405 -4.26 10.51 -4.85
CA LEU A 405 -3.46 9.95 -3.76
C LEU A 405 -2.56 8.86 -4.36
N ASN A 406 -3.18 7.86 -4.98
CA ASN A 406 -2.52 6.92 -5.90
C ASN A 406 -2.16 7.60 -7.23
N THR A 407 -1.08 7.18 -7.84
CA THR A 407 -0.55 7.69 -9.10
C THR A 407 -0.01 6.55 -9.96
N THR A 408 0.60 6.85 -11.11
CA THR A 408 1.23 5.83 -11.97
C THR A 408 2.57 5.32 -11.44
N ASP A 409 2.92 5.64 -10.19
CA ASP A 409 4.20 5.35 -9.52
C ASP A 409 4.04 4.35 -8.35
N ASP A 410 4.99 4.28 -7.42
CA ASP A 410 4.96 3.45 -6.19
C ASP A 410 4.43 4.23 -4.95
N GLU A 411 3.13 4.16 -4.68
CA GLU A 411 2.46 4.65 -3.47
C GLU A 411 2.52 3.62 -2.31
N ILE A 412 3.58 3.71 -1.50
CA ILE A 412 3.84 2.82 -0.34
C ILE A 412 3.82 3.57 1.00
N PHE A 413 3.43 2.88 2.07
CA PHE A 413 3.41 3.41 3.45
C PHE A 413 2.44 4.60 3.66
N TYR A 414 1.17 4.40 3.30
CA TYR A 414 0.08 5.25 3.79
C TYR A 414 -0.36 4.79 5.19
N PHE A 415 -0.18 5.64 6.20
CA PHE A 415 -0.57 5.36 7.59
C PHE A 415 -1.94 6.00 7.93
N PRO A 416 -3.04 5.23 8.07
CA PRO A 416 -4.39 5.78 8.24
C PRO A 416 -4.63 6.38 9.63
N THR A 417 -5.12 7.63 9.68
CA THR A 417 -5.66 8.25 10.90
C THR A 417 -7.19 8.31 10.91
N SER A 418 -7.84 8.05 9.77
CA SER A 418 -9.26 7.71 9.67
C SER A 418 -9.53 6.95 8.36
N LEU A 419 -10.81 6.84 7.95
CA LEU A 419 -11.16 6.38 6.60
C LEU A 419 -10.83 7.40 5.49
N SER A 420 -10.66 8.67 5.85
CA SER A 420 -10.47 9.79 4.93
C SER A 420 -9.29 10.69 5.33
N SER A 421 -8.36 10.18 6.13
CA SER A 421 -7.14 10.89 6.50
C SER A 421 -6.03 9.91 6.86
N GLY A 422 -4.78 10.32 6.63
CA GLY A 422 -3.60 9.54 6.97
C GLY A 422 -2.33 10.34 6.79
N TYR A 423 -1.18 9.67 6.99
CA TYR A 423 0.14 10.24 6.80
C TYR A 423 0.82 9.48 5.65
N ILE A 424 1.53 10.23 4.81
CA ILE A 424 2.24 9.72 3.63
C ILE A 424 3.56 10.46 3.49
N SER A 425 4.51 9.86 2.77
CA SER A 425 5.78 10.49 2.44
C SER A 425 5.93 10.51 0.92
N LYS A 426 5.99 11.71 0.33
CA LYS A 426 5.95 11.89 -1.13
C LYS A 426 7.03 12.90 -1.55
N PHE A 427 7.56 12.75 -2.75
CA PHE A 427 8.53 13.70 -3.29
C PHE A 427 7.88 15.08 -3.46
N ASN A 428 8.50 16.11 -2.89
CA ASN A 428 8.01 17.49 -2.94
C ASN A 428 9.08 18.42 -3.53
N PRO A 429 8.93 18.88 -4.80
CA PRO A 429 9.91 19.75 -5.44
C PRO A 429 9.86 21.20 -4.94
N ASP A 430 8.77 21.60 -4.28
CA ASP A 430 8.51 23.00 -3.89
C ASP A 430 8.97 23.34 -2.45
N ASP A 431 9.48 22.35 -1.71
CA ASP A 431 9.98 22.49 -0.32
C ASP A 431 11.44 21.97 -0.22
N PHE A 432 11.69 20.74 0.29
CA PHE A 432 13.06 20.23 0.47
C PHE A 432 13.63 19.44 -0.72
N GLY A 433 12.83 19.14 -1.75
CA GLY A 433 13.28 18.40 -2.91
C GLY A 433 13.61 16.93 -2.61
N LYS A 434 12.97 16.34 -1.60
CA LYS A 434 13.14 14.94 -1.15
C LYS A 434 11.77 14.33 -0.81
N LEU A 435 11.76 13.11 -0.26
CA LEU A 435 10.55 12.57 0.36
C LEU A 435 10.23 13.38 1.63
N ASP A 436 9.13 14.12 1.57
CA ASP A 436 8.63 14.95 2.67
C ASP A 436 7.39 14.30 3.29
N ILE A 437 7.19 14.50 4.60
CA ILE A 437 6.04 13.97 5.33
C ILE A 437 4.88 14.96 5.23
N ALA A 438 3.73 14.44 4.79
CA ALA A 438 2.45 15.13 4.83
C ALA A 438 1.41 14.32 5.61
N GLU A 439 0.57 15.02 6.37
CA GLU A 439 -0.78 14.55 6.61
C GLU A 439 -1.60 14.79 5.33
N VAL A 440 -2.39 13.81 4.90
CA VAL A 440 -3.28 13.91 3.74
C VAL A 440 -4.72 13.70 4.17
N GLU A 441 -5.60 14.60 3.74
CA GLU A 441 -7.04 14.54 3.92
C GLU A 441 -7.71 14.21 2.58
N ILE A 442 -8.56 13.17 2.56
CA ILE A 442 -9.39 12.80 1.42
C ILE A 442 -10.72 13.53 1.54
N ILE A 443 -10.93 14.46 0.61
CA ILE A 443 -12.07 15.36 0.55
C ILE A 443 -13.00 14.87 -0.57
N PRO A 444 -14.21 14.36 -0.28
CA PRO A 444 -15.14 13.91 -1.32
C PRO A 444 -15.41 15.03 -2.33
N LEU A 445 -15.23 14.73 -3.63
CA LEU A 445 -15.74 15.62 -4.67
C LEU A 445 -17.25 15.51 -4.74
N VAL A 446 -17.89 16.67 -4.87
CA VAL A 446 -19.33 16.85 -4.96
C VAL A 446 -19.69 17.13 -6.41
N ASP A 447 -20.71 16.44 -6.93
CA ASP A 447 -21.22 16.68 -8.26
C ASP A 447 -22.04 17.97 -8.30
N VAL A 448 -21.82 18.80 -9.32
CA VAL A 448 -22.50 20.08 -9.52
C VAL A 448 -23.09 20.15 -10.91
N LYS A 449 -24.42 20.21 -10.96
CA LYS A 449 -25.20 20.35 -12.17
C LYS A 449 -25.33 21.83 -12.52
N LEU A 450 -24.55 22.31 -13.48
CA LEU A 450 -24.63 23.69 -13.96
C LEU A 450 -25.61 23.77 -15.13
N ASN A 451 -26.78 24.33 -14.85
CA ASN A 451 -27.78 24.63 -15.85
C ASN A 451 -27.42 25.97 -16.53
N LEU A 452 -27.26 25.94 -17.85
CA LEU A 452 -26.89 27.11 -18.66
C LEU A 452 -28.10 27.57 -19.45
N MET A 453 -28.67 28.69 -19.04
CA MET A 453 -29.85 29.32 -19.65
C MET A 453 -29.38 30.27 -20.74
N LEU A 454 -29.82 30.04 -21.99
CA LEU A 454 -29.49 30.90 -23.12
C LEU A 454 -30.48 32.09 -23.17
N ALA A 455 -29.98 33.30 -23.37
CA ALA A 455 -30.83 34.43 -23.74
C ALA A 455 -31.33 34.27 -25.20
N ASP A 456 -32.45 34.91 -25.55
CA ASP A 456 -33.16 34.67 -26.83
C ASP A 456 -32.31 34.93 -28.10
N ASN A 457 -31.24 35.73 -27.99
CA ASN A 457 -30.30 36.04 -29.08
C ASN A 457 -28.89 35.43 -28.86
N ALA A 458 -28.75 34.42 -28.00
CA ALA A 458 -27.47 33.80 -27.68
C ALA A 458 -26.96 32.87 -28.81
N PRO A 459 -25.68 32.97 -29.24
CA PRO A 459 -25.18 32.23 -30.39
C PRO A 459 -24.88 30.76 -30.06
N LEU A 460 -25.88 29.90 -30.30
CA LEU A 460 -25.83 28.43 -30.12
C LEU A 460 -24.66 27.73 -30.84
N ASP A 461 -24.14 28.32 -31.92
CA ASP A 461 -23.03 27.80 -32.70
C ASP A 461 -21.64 28.14 -32.14
N LYS A 462 -21.55 29.01 -31.12
CA LYS A 462 -20.28 29.48 -30.58
C LYS A 462 -19.82 28.67 -29.37
N TYR A 463 -18.52 28.75 -29.10
CA TYR A 463 -17.91 28.16 -27.92
C TYR A 463 -17.90 29.17 -26.76
N TYR A 464 -18.23 28.67 -25.58
CA TYR A 464 -18.01 29.34 -24.30
C TYR A 464 -17.15 28.45 -23.39
N SER A 465 -16.44 29.09 -22.47
CA SER A 465 -15.66 28.47 -21.40
C SER A 465 -16.28 28.84 -20.06
N VAL A 466 -16.58 27.80 -19.26
CA VAL A 466 -16.96 27.93 -17.86
C VAL A 466 -15.71 27.72 -17.01
N ASN A 467 -15.48 28.61 -16.04
CA ASN A 467 -14.47 28.47 -15.00
C ASN A 467 -15.17 28.40 -13.64
N VAL A 468 -14.74 27.49 -12.77
CA VAL A 468 -15.09 27.52 -11.35
C VAL A 468 -13.91 28.10 -10.59
N ILE A 469 -14.12 29.23 -9.93
CA ILE A 469 -13.07 29.97 -9.22
C ILE A 469 -13.32 29.85 -7.72
N ASN A 470 -12.35 29.38 -6.94
CA ASN A 470 -12.44 29.36 -5.49
C ASN A 470 -12.48 30.81 -4.97
N SER A 471 -13.58 31.21 -4.33
CA SER A 471 -13.81 32.59 -3.89
C SER A 471 -12.86 33.05 -2.78
N SER A 472 -12.13 32.12 -2.14
CA SER A 472 -11.16 32.41 -1.09
C SER A 472 -9.71 32.52 -1.59
N THR A 473 -9.34 31.80 -2.65
CA THR A 473 -7.96 31.78 -3.19
C THR A 473 -7.81 32.46 -4.55
N GLY A 474 -8.91 32.70 -5.28
CA GLY A 474 -8.88 33.19 -6.66
C GLY A 474 -8.47 32.13 -7.70
N GLU A 475 -8.21 30.89 -7.26
CA GLU A 475 -7.76 29.77 -8.09
C GLU A 475 -8.90 29.21 -8.97
N VAL A 476 -8.61 28.91 -10.24
CA VAL A 476 -9.54 28.20 -11.13
C VAL A 476 -9.42 26.70 -10.85
N VAL A 477 -10.38 26.14 -10.11
CA VAL A 477 -10.35 24.73 -9.65
C VAL A 477 -10.96 23.74 -10.64
N GLU A 478 -11.76 24.22 -11.59
CA GLU A 478 -12.38 23.41 -12.66
C GLU A 478 -12.61 24.31 -13.88
N LYS A 479 -12.41 23.78 -15.09
CA LYS A 479 -12.59 24.54 -16.34
C LYS A 479 -13.09 23.64 -17.47
N GLN A 480 -14.24 24.00 -18.05
CA GLN A 480 -14.84 23.27 -19.17
C GLN A 480 -15.16 24.21 -20.33
N SER A 481 -14.86 23.78 -21.56
CA SER A 481 -15.28 24.46 -22.79
C SER A 481 -16.39 23.68 -23.48
N ALA A 482 -17.44 24.36 -23.93
CA ALA A 482 -18.59 23.74 -24.57
C ALA A 482 -19.21 24.64 -25.64
N LYS A 483 -20.05 24.04 -26.49
CA LYS A 483 -20.83 24.64 -27.56
C LYS A 483 -22.21 23.98 -27.56
N GLY A 484 -23.29 24.75 -27.68
CA GLY A 484 -24.67 24.27 -27.72
C GLY A 484 -25.22 23.52 -26.49
N LYS A 485 -24.43 23.31 -25.42
CA LYS A 485 -24.89 22.67 -24.18
C LYS A 485 -25.62 23.66 -23.26
N THR A 486 -26.57 23.15 -22.48
CA THR A 486 -27.46 23.88 -21.55
C THR A 486 -27.32 23.46 -20.07
N GLN A 487 -26.18 22.88 -19.66
CA GLN A 487 -26.02 21.42 -19.79
C GLN A 487 -24.62 20.91 -19.40
N LEU A 488 -24.04 21.37 -18.29
CA LEU A 488 -22.75 20.86 -17.78
C LEU A 488 -22.88 20.11 -16.44
N SER A 489 -21.89 19.28 -16.17
CA SER A 489 -21.66 18.59 -14.89
C SER A 489 -20.21 18.84 -14.49
N LEU A 490 -20.00 19.38 -13.29
CA LEU A 490 -18.73 19.78 -12.73
C LEU A 490 -18.47 18.96 -11.45
N LYS A 491 -17.20 18.77 -11.07
CA LYS A 491 -16.85 18.16 -9.77
C LYS A 491 -15.97 19.13 -8.97
N VAL A 492 -16.34 19.40 -7.73
CA VAL A 492 -15.64 20.36 -6.86
C VAL A 492 -15.49 19.81 -5.44
N LYS A 493 -14.53 20.34 -4.68
CA LYS A 493 -14.45 20.11 -3.22
C LYS A 493 -15.54 20.93 -2.50
N PRO A 494 -15.80 20.69 -1.21
CA PRO A 494 -16.48 21.67 -0.37
C PRO A 494 -15.76 23.02 -0.35
N GLY A 495 -16.51 24.12 -0.39
CA GLY A 495 -15.97 25.47 -0.53
C GLY A 495 -16.98 26.48 -1.09
N ASN A 496 -16.56 27.75 -1.13
CA ASN A 496 -17.28 28.82 -1.80
C ASN A 496 -16.63 29.10 -3.16
N TYR A 497 -17.46 29.22 -4.20
CA TYR A 497 -17.01 29.35 -5.57
C TYR A 497 -17.77 30.45 -6.33
N THR A 498 -17.04 31.16 -7.17
CA THR A 498 -17.57 32.01 -8.23
C THR A 498 -17.50 31.22 -9.53
N VAL A 499 -18.64 30.83 -10.10
CA VAL A 499 -18.71 30.16 -11.40
C VAL A 499 -18.90 31.23 -12.47
N THR A 500 -17.95 31.37 -13.39
CA THR A 500 -18.03 32.32 -14.51
C THR A 500 -18.19 31.59 -15.84
N ALA A 501 -18.91 32.19 -16.79
CA ALA A 501 -18.92 31.75 -18.19
C ALA A 501 -18.72 32.94 -19.12
N GLN A 502 -17.88 32.73 -20.14
CA GLN A 502 -17.53 33.72 -21.17
C GLN A 502 -17.21 33.00 -22.48
N GLY A 503 -17.38 33.65 -23.63
CA GLY A 503 -17.17 33.01 -24.93
C GLY A 503 -17.20 33.98 -26.11
N GLU A 504 -16.96 33.44 -27.30
CA GLU A 504 -17.06 34.22 -28.54
C GLU A 504 -18.54 34.60 -28.77
N GLY A 505 -18.85 35.89 -28.85
CA GLY A 505 -20.24 36.36 -28.93
C GLY A 505 -21.03 36.32 -27.60
N PHE A 506 -20.39 36.00 -26.47
CA PHE A 506 -21.01 36.03 -25.14
C PHE A 506 -20.41 37.13 -24.25
N GLU A 507 -21.20 37.65 -23.31
CA GLU A 507 -20.69 38.48 -22.21
C GLU A 507 -20.08 37.60 -21.11
N GLU A 508 -19.21 38.15 -20.25
CA GLU A 508 -18.85 37.43 -19.02
C GLU A 508 -20.02 37.50 -18.05
N THR A 509 -20.45 36.32 -17.61
CA THR A 509 -21.56 36.13 -16.67
C THR A 509 -21.07 35.32 -15.49
N LYS A 510 -21.58 35.59 -14.28
CA LYS A 510 -21.14 34.90 -13.06
C LYS A 510 -22.28 34.60 -12.08
N THR A 511 -22.13 33.50 -11.36
CA THR A 511 -23.01 33.07 -10.27
C THR A 511 -22.17 32.54 -9.10
N THR A 512 -22.75 32.46 -7.91
CA THR A 512 -22.08 31.93 -6.71
C THR A 512 -22.58 30.54 -6.36
N LEU A 513 -21.66 29.67 -5.96
CA LEU A 513 -21.91 28.29 -5.55
C LEU A 513 -21.27 28.06 -4.18
N ASN A 514 -22.05 27.61 -3.20
CA ASN A 514 -21.57 27.23 -1.88
C ASN A 514 -21.83 25.74 -1.67
N ILE A 515 -20.75 24.98 -1.43
CA ILE A 515 -20.78 23.57 -1.06
C ILE A 515 -20.32 23.48 0.40
N PRO A 516 -21.20 23.12 1.36
CA PRO A 516 -20.85 23.11 2.78
C PRO A 516 -19.80 22.04 3.09
N ALA A 517 -18.92 22.33 4.07
CA ALA A 517 -17.79 21.48 4.47
C ALA A 517 -18.15 20.01 4.78
N LYS A 518 -19.40 19.75 5.14
CA LYS A 518 -20.02 18.41 5.14
C LYS A 518 -21.24 18.46 4.21
N PRO A 519 -21.13 17.95 2.96
CA PRO A 519 -22.22 17.97 2.01
C PRO A 519 -23.46 17.22 2.52
N ASP A 520 -24.64 17.85 2.46
CA ASP A 520 -25.94 17.24 2.76
C ASP A 520 -26.51 16.44 1.57
N ARG A 521 -25.89 16.56 0.39
CA ARG A 521 -26.36 16.00 -0.90
C ARG A 521 -25.19 15.44 -1.71
N SER A 522 -25.50 14.49 -2.59
CA SER A 522 -24.57 14.00 -3.61
C SER A 522 -24.44 14.93 -4.82
N GLU A 523 -25.48 15.70 -5.14
CA GLU A 523 -25.51 16.68 -6.23
C GLU A 523 -25.99 18.04 -5.70
N TYR A 524 -25.33 19.11 -6.13
CA TYR A 524 -25.78 20.50 -5.99
C TYR A 524 -26.06 21.09 -7.36
N GLN A 525 -26.89 22.13 -7.43
CA GLN A 525 -27.24 22.75 -8.70
C GLN A 525 -26.95 24.25 -8.68
N ALA A 526 -26.45 24.74 -9.81
CA ALA A 526 -26.28 26.17 -10.07
C ALA A 526 -26.93 26.51 -11.41
N SER A 527 -27.33 27.77 -11.57
CA SER A 527 -27.88 28.28 -12.83
C SER A 527 -27.14 29.55 -13.22
N LEU A 528 -26.89 29.70 -14.52
CA LEU A 528 -26.19 30.85 -15.09
C LEU A 528 -26.84 31.23 -16.44
N MET A 529 -27.11 32.52 -16.63
CA MET A 529 -27.54 33.07 -17.91
C MET A 529 -26.32 33.25 -18.83
N LEU A 530 -26.41 32.81 -20.08
CA LEU A 530 -25.46 33.12 -21.14
C LEU A 530 -26.02 34.25 -22.01
N ASN A 531 -25.60 35.48 -21.70
CA ASN A 531 -25.98 36.68 -22.43
C ASN A 531 -25.21 36.80 -23.75
N SER A 532 -25.93 37.16 -24.81
CA SER A 532 -25.34 37.51 -26.11
C SER A 532 -24.65 38.87 -26.01
N ARG A 533 -23.40 38.96 -26.46
CA ARG A 533 -22.65 40.22 -26.49
C ARG A 533 -23.18 41.09 -27.62
N LEU A 534 -24.04 42.05 -27.28
CA LEU A 534 -24.66 42.96 -28.25
C LEU A 534 -23.60 43.73 -29.05
N THR A 535 -23.42 43.33 -30.30
CA THR A 535 -22.72 44.13 -31.29
C THR A 535 -23.58 45.35 -31.60
N GLN A 536 -23.18 46.51 -31.07
CA GLN A 536 -23.70 47.79 -31.54
C GLN A 536 -23.27 47.96 -33.01
N GLN A 537 -24.15 47.57 -33.93
CA GLN A 537 -24.07 48.08 -35.30
C GLN A 537 -24.19 49.61 -35.22
N PRO A 538 -23.29 50.38 -35.86
CA PRO A 538 -23.45 51.83 -35.93
C PRO A 538 -24.76 52.11 -36.66
N VAL A 539 -25.70 52.76 -35.98
CA VAL A 539 -27.00 53.12 -36.58
C VAL A 539 -26.73 54.05 -37.75
N ALA A 540 -26.96 53.56 -38.96
CA ALA A 540 -26.82 54.36 -40.17
C ALA A 540 -27.78 55.56 -40.07
N GLN A 541 -27.24 56.77 -40.20
CA GLN A 541 -28.05 57.99 -40.21
C GLN A 541 -28.93 57.97 -41.47
N LEU A 542 -30.23 57.76 -41.29
CA LEU A 542 -31.20 57.90 -42.36
C LEU A 542 -31.39 59.38 -42.67
N GLU A 543 -31.02 59.81 -43.87
CA GLU A 543 -31.37 61.14 -44.37
C GLU A 543 -32.90 61.26 -44.52
N PRO A 544 -33.50 62.43 -44.21
CA PRO A 544 -34.95 62.59 -44.25
C PRO A 544 -35.46 62.65 -45.69
N SER A 545 -36.21 61.63 -46.09
CA SER A 545 -36.98 61.61 -47.34
C SER A 545 -38.08 62.68 -47.30
N LYS A 546 -38.22 63.46 -48.38
CA LYS A 546 -39.29 64.47 -48.52
C LYS A 546 -40.68 63.82 -48.61
N GLU A 547 -41.67 64.50 -48.04
CA GLU A 547 -43.09 64.12 -48.16
C GLU A 547 -43.67 64.49 -49.52
N GLU A 548 -44.50 63.61 -50.09
CA GLU A 548 -45.56 63.96 -51.04
C GLU A 548 -46.88 63.29 -50.59
N PRO A 549 -48.07 63.90 -50.85
CA PRO A 549 -49.29 63.59 -50.09
C PRO A 549 -50.11 62.40 -50.63
N LYS A 550 -50.85 61.76 -49.70
CA LYS A 550 -51.82 60.69 -49.98
C LYS A 550 -53.06 61.16 -50.75
N PRO A 551 -53.63 60.28 -51.59
CA PRO A 551 -55.08 60.16 -51.81
C PRO A 551 -55.73 59.22 -50.77
N GLU A 552 -57.03 59.39 -50.52
CA GLU A 552 -57.84 58.61 -49.55
C GLU A 552 -59.08 58.00 -50.23
N VAL A 553 -59.34 56.70 -50.06
CA VAL A 553 -60.60 56.02 -50.49
C VAL A 553 -60.99 54.92 -49.48
N LYS A 554 -62.30 54.67 -49.32
CA LYS A 554 -62.91 53.71 -48.37
C LYS A 554 -63.45 52.43 -49.10
N PRO A 555 -64.47 51.66 -48.65
CA PRO A 555 -64.23 50.28 -48.21
C PRO A 555 -65.14 49.19 -48.84
N GLU A 556 -64.95 47.93 -48.39
CA GLU A 556 -65.87 46.76 -48.53
C GLU A 556 -66.11 46.20 -49.96
N PRO A 557 -66.72 44.99 -50.15
CA PRO A 557 -67.12 43.94 -49.18
C PRO A 557 -66.50 42.53 -49.45
N MET A 558 -66.92 41.51 -48.69
CA MET A 558 -66.70 40.07 -48.98
C MET A 558 -67.79 39.52 -49.92
N PRO A 559 -67.52 38.40 -50.65
CA PRO A 559 -68.37 37.21 -50.45
C PRO A 559 -67.68 35.82 -50.61
N GLU A 560 -68.34 34.81 -50.04
CA GLU A 560 -68.59 33.40 -50.47
C GLU A 560 -67.62 32.58 -51.38
N VAL A 561 -67.62 31.21 -51.42
CA VAL A 561 -67.75 30.09 -50.44
C VAL A 561 -67.80 28.72 -51.19
N LYS A 562 -66.99 27.71 -50.78
CA LYS A 562 -67.14 26.22 -51.04
C LYS A 562 -66.96 25.69 -52.50
N PRO A 563 -66.86 24.33 -52.73
CA PRO A 563 -66.17 23.26 -51.98
C PRO A 563 -65.53 22.13 -52.85
N GLU A 564 -65.20 20.98 -52.21
CA GLU A 564 -64.86 19.63 -52.73
C GLU A 564 -63.37 19.37 -53.10
N ALA A 565 -62.76 18.19 -52.86
CA ALA A 565 -63.20 16.90 -52.28
C ALA A 565 -62.08 16.33 -51.34
N LYS A 566 -62.36 15.73 -50.16
CA LYS A 566 -62.53 14.27 -49.86
C LYS A 566 -61.36 13.37 -50.39
N LEU A 567 -60.87 12.33 -49.69
CA LEU A 567 -61.30 11.64 -48.45
C LEU A 567 -60.18 10.72 -47.89
N VAL A 568 -59.88 10.75 -46.58
CA VAL A 568 -59.38 9.60 -45.76
C VAL A 568 -59.84 9.81 -44.31
N GLU A 569 -60.32 8.77 -43.63
CA GLU A 569 -60.76 8.85 -42.22
C GLU A 569 -59.92 7.96 -41.27
N LYS A 570 -59.63 8.51 -40.08
CA LYS A 570 -59.81 7.96 -38.69
C LYS A 570 -59.38 6.50 -38.43
N GLN A 571 -58.81 6.16 -37.26
CA GLN A 571 -59.41 6.38 -35.92
C GLN A 571 -58.37 6.47 -34.77
N LYS A 572 -58.83 6.90 -33.59
CA LYS A 572 -58.16 6.78 -32.28
C LYS A 572 -58.29 5.36 -31.71
N VAL A 573 -57.39 4.95 -30.81
CA VAL A 573 -57.70 4.36 -29.48
C VAL A 573 -56.43 4.40 -28.59
N SER A 574 -56.58 4.16 -27.28
CA SER A 574 -55.61 4.35 -26.19
C SER A 574 -54.56 3.25 -25.99
N GLU A 575 -53.42 3.60 -25.39
CA GLU A 575 -52.40 2.68 -24.86
C GLU A 575 -52.69 2.20 -23.42
N PRO A 576 -52.34 0.95 -23.06
CA PRO A 576 -52.25 0.46 -21.67
C PRO A 576 -50.84 -0.07 -21.28
N GLU A 577 -50.70 -0.50 -20.01
CA GLU A 577 -49.44 -0.90 -19.34
C GLU A 577 -48.65 -2.08 -19.98
N PRO A 578 -47.31 -2.12 -19.81
CA PRO A 578 -46.49 -3.30 -20.14
C PRO A 578 -46.41 -4.32 -18.98
N LYS A 579 -46.50 -5.63 -19.31
CA LYS A 579 -46.14 -6.75 -18.41
C LYS A 579 -45.19 -7.76 -19.07
N LYS A 580 -44.45 -8.46 -18.22
CA LYS A 580 -43.34 -9.39 -18.50
C LYS A 580 -43.63 -10.44 -19.59
N VAL A 581 -42.61 -10.76 -20.40
CA VAL A 581 -42.36 -12.09 -20.99
C VAL A 581 -40.86 -12.42 -20.83
N GLU A 582 -40.47 -13.68 -21.08
CA GLU A 582 -39.26 -14.37 -20.56
C GLU A 582 -37.93 -14.07 -21.29
N VAL A 583 -36.82 -14.51 -20.66
CA VAL A 583 -35.47 -14.50 -21.22
C VAL A 583 -35.06 -15.91 -21.66
N ILE A 584 -34.68 -16.07 -22.93
CA ILE A 584 -34.20 -17.35 -23.49
C ILE A 584 -32.67 -17.47 -23.30
N GLN A 585 -32.21 -18.63 -22.82
CA GLN A 585 -30.77 -18.91 -22.65
C GLN A 585 -30.15 -19.51 -23.93
N PRO A 586 -28.93 -19.10 -24.34
CA PRO A 586 -28.19 -19.72 -25.43
C PRO A 586 -27.36 -20.92 -24.93
N THR A 587 -27.56 -22.10 -25.53
CA THR A 587 -26.80 -23.32 -25.19
C THR A 587 -25.42 -23.35 -25.88
N LYS A 588 -24.36 -23.67 -25.12
CA LYS A 588 -23.05 -24.07 -25.66
C LYS A 588 -22.89 -25.59 -25.56
N LYS A 589 -22.19 -26.19 -26.53
CA LYS A 589 -21.83 -27.62 -26.56
C LYS A 589 -20.43 -27.83 -26.00
N GLU A 590 -20.24 -28.90 -25.25
CA GLU A 590 -18.91 -29.41 -24.85
C GLU A 590 -18.53 -30.65 -25.67
N PRO A 591 -17.24 -30.88 -25.96
CA PRO A 591 -16.75 -32.07 -26.64
C PRO A 591 -16.56 -33.26 -25.68
N LYS A 592 -16.91 -34.46 -26.15
CA LYS A 592 -16.57 -35.71 -25.44
C LYS A 592 -15.08 -36.03 -25.63
N ARG A 593 -14.46 -36.65 -24.62
CA ARG A 593 -13.10 -37.21 -24.69
C ARG A 593 -13.18 -38.73 -24.47
N GLU A 594 -12.50 -39.49 -25.34
CA GLU A 594 -12.45 -40.95 -25.28
C GLU A 594 -11.40 -41.44 -24.26
N THR A 595 -11.57 -42.69 -23.80
CA THR A 595 -10.62 -43.38 -22.91
C THR A 595 -10.43 -44.83 -23.35
N GLU A 596 -9.19 -45.24 -23.58
CA GLU A 596 -8.84 -46.62 -23.92
C GLU A 596 -8.83 -47.57 -22.71
N LYS A 597 -8.78 -48.88 -22.98
CA LYS A 597 -8.77 -49.97 -21.98
C LYS A 597 -7.44 -50.74 -22.00
N PRO A 598 -7.00 -51.27 -20.85
CA PRO A 598 -6.31 -52.56 -20.79
C PRO A 598 -7.21 -53.75 -20.35
N LYS A 599 -6.66 -54.97 -20.35
CA LYS A 599 -7.31 -56.27 -20.07
C LYS A 599 -7.08 -56.78 -18.61
N PRO A 600 -7.71 -57.90 -18.16
CA PRO A 600 -8.05 -58.07 -16.73
C PRO A 600 -7.42 -59.26 -15.96
N GLU A 601 -7.49 -59.16 -14.62
CA GLU A 601 -7.65 -60.21 -13.57
C GLU A 601 -6.60 -61.35 -13.41
N PRO A 602 -6.34 -61.84 -12.16
CA PRO A 602 -7.34 -62.46 -11.27
C PRO A 602 -7.37 -62.04 -9.77
N LYS A 603 -8.39 -62.57 -9.06
CA LYS A 603 -8.80 -62.38 -7.63
C LYS A 603 -8.01 -63.31 -6.66
N PRO A 604 -8.15 -63.28 -5.30
CA PRO A 604 -9.13 -62.62 -4.40
C PRO A 604 -8.44 -61.83 -3.23
N ALA A 605 -8.97 -61.54 -2.01
CA ALA A 605 -10.20 -61.91 -1.28
C ALA A 605 -10.62 -60.93 -0.14
N LYS A 606 -11.89 -61.07 0.30
CA LYS A 606 -12.49 -60.81 1.65
C LYS A 606 -11.93 -59.70 2.58
N ALA A 607 -12.70 -58.62 2.70
CA ALA A 607 -13.36 -58.20 3.96
C ALA A 607 -14.53 -57.23 3.65
N LEU A 608 -15.58 -57.22 4.48
CA LEU A 608 -16.67 -56.24 4.41
C LEU A 608 -16.46 -55.15 5.48
N PRO A 609 -16.53 -53.84 5.13
CA PRO A 609 -16.64 -52.79 6.14
C PRO A 609 -18.09 -52.71 6.68
N PRO A 610 -18.30 -52.42 7.97
CA PRO A 610 -19.63 -52.22 8.52
C PRO A 610 -20.21 -50.84 8.14
N THR A 611 -21.54 -50.74 8.07
CA THR A 611 -22.26 -49.48 7.88
C THR A 611 -21.94 -48.51 9.03
N PRO A 612 -21.62 -47.22 8.76
CA PRO A 612 -21.35 -46.26 9.82
C PRO A 612 -22.64 -45.91 10.60
N PRO A 613 -22.58 -45.75 11.93
CA PRO A 613 -23.70 -45.22 12.69
C PRO A 613 -23.89 -43.72 12.38
N GLN A 614 -25.15 -43.28 12.32
CA GLN A 614 -25.48 -41.87 12.19
C GLN A 614 -25.15 -41.14 13.49
N THR A 615 -24.07 -40.35 13.51
CA THR A 615 -23.81 -39.37 14.57
C THR A 615 -24.57 -38.08 14.26
N ALA A 616 -25.31 -37.57 15.25
CA ALA A 616 -25.94 -36.25 15.16
C ALA A 616 -24.89 -35.15 15.00
N ALA A 617 -25.26 -34.05 14.33
CA ALA A 617 -24.41 -32.87 14.24
C ALA A 617 -24.11 -32.32 15.65
N PRO A 618 -22.87 -31.93 15.96
CA PRO A 618 -22.54 -31.40 17.28
C PRO A 618 -23.25 -30.07 17.52
N THR A 619 -23.87 -29.92 18.69
CA THR A 619 -24.49 -28.68 19.14
C THR A 619 -23.46 -27.53 19.04
N PRO A 620 -23.81 -26.37 18.46
CA PRO A 620 -22.90 -25.23 18.39
C PRO A 620 -22.53 -24.80 19.82
N LYS A 621 -21.23 -24.67 20.08
CA LYS A 621 -20.71 -24.21 21.38
C LYS A 621 -21.20 -22.80 21.68
N MET A 622 -21.49 -22.53 22.95
CA MET A 622 -21.75 -21.17 23.40
C MET A 622 -20.43 -20.39 23.47
N ASP A 623 -20.26 -19.41 22.57
CA ASP A 623 -19.07 -18.56 22.43
C ASP A 623 -19.26 -17.23 23.18
N PHE A 624 -18.69 -17.15 24.38
CA PHE A 624 -18.79 -15.99 25.28
C PHE A 624 -17.91 -14.79 24.88
N ASN A 625 -17.21 -14.83 23.73
CA ASN A 625 -16.38 -13.71 23.28
C ASN A 625 -17.14 -12.68 22.44
N LYS A 626 -18.41 -12.94 22.09
CA LYS A 626 -19.23 -12.10 21.19
C LYS A 626 -20.25 -11.20 21.89
N THR A 627 -20.37 -11.28 23.22
CA THR A 627 -21.41 -10.59 24.02
C THR A 627 -20.88 -9.44 24.89
N SER A 628 -20.26 -8.41 24.29
CA SER A 628 -20.33 -7.00 24.77
C SER A 628 -19.64 -6.04 23.80
N ALA A 629 -20.29 -4.93 23.46
CA ALA A 629 -19.81 -3.93 22.51
C ALA A 629 -19.22 -2.65 23.14
N THR A 630 -18.71 -2.72 24.38
CA THR A 630 -17.99 -1.60 25.03
C THR A 630 -16.93 -2.08 26.04
N ARG A 631 -15.72 -2.39 25.59
CA ARG A 631 -14.58 -2.70 26.48
C ARG A 631 -13.81 -1.43 26.86
N LYS A 632 -13.96 -0.95 28.10
CA LYS A 632 -12.86 -0.24 28.78
C LYS A 632 -11.85 -1.30 29.26
N LEU A 633 -10.62 -1.27 28.75
CA LEU A 633 -9.58 -2.19 29.24
C LEU A 633 -9.20 -1.83 30.68
N ALA A 634 -9.18 -2.83 31.55
CA ALA A 634 -8.45 -2.73 32.82
C ALA A 634 -6.94 -2.67 32.53
N LYS A 635 -6.17 -1.98 33.38
CA LYS A 635 -4.70 -1.95 33.27
C LYS A 635 -4.15 -3.38 33.33
N PRO A 636 -3.12 -3.71 32.53
CA PRO A 636 -2.50 -5.03 32.59
C PRO A 636 -1.93 -5.29 33.99
N THR A 637 -2.04 -6.53 34.43
CA THR A 637 -1.29 -7.03 35.58
C THR A 637 -0.14 -7.91 35.10
N TYR A 638 0.73 -8.31 36.02
CA TYR A 638 1.92 -9.09 35.73
C TYR A 638 2.17 -10.11 36.84
N SER A 639 2.64 -11.30 36.47
CA SER A 639 3.15 -12.32 37.40
C SER A 639 4.45 -12.93 36.89
N VAL A 640 5.16 -13.66 37.74
CA VAL A 640 6.32 -14.45 37.34
C VAL A 640 5.84 -15.88 37.08
N GLN A 641 6.04 -16.42 35.87
CA GLN A 641 5.73 -17.82 35.60
C GLN A 641 6.91 -18.71 36.04
N LEU A 642 6.60 -19.72 36.86
CA LEU A 642 7.55 -20.64 37.49
C LEU A 642 7.72 -21.93 36.68
N LEU A 643 6.60 -22.51 36.23
CA LEU A 643 6.57 -23.81 35.56
C LEU A 643 5.38 -23.93 34.59
N ALA A 644 5.49 -24.80 33.60
CA ALA A 644 4.36 -25.40 32.90
C ALA A 644 4.58 -26.93 32.83
N SER A 645 3.62 -27.72 33.32
CA SER A 645 3.72 -29.18 33.38
C SER A 645 2.44 -29.84 32.84
N LEU A 646 2.58 -31.01 32.19
CA LEU A 646 1.45 -31.86 31.79
C LEU A 646 0.77 -32.55 32.98
N TYR A 647 1.50 -32.73 34.08
CA TYR A 647 1.02 -33.36 35.30
C TYR A 647 0.98 -32.36 36.46
N PRO A 648 0.03 -32.46 37.40
CA PRO A 648 0.00 -31.61 38.57
C PRO A 648 1.23 -31.86 39.44
N VAL A 649 2.01 -30.81 39.66
CA VAL A 649 3.07 -30.73 40.66
C VAL A 649 2.47 -30.20 41.97
N ASP A 650 2.97 -30.69 43.10
CA ASP A 650 2.55 -30.24 44.43
C ASP A 650 2.90 -28.76 44.66
N TYR A 651 2.20 -28.09 45.58
CA TYR A 651 2.56 -26.72 45.96
C TYR A 651 3.88 -26.68 46.73
N ASN A 652 4.12 -27.67 47.59
CA ASN A 652 5.33 -27.77 48.43
C ASN A 652 6.60 -28.09 47.63
N TYR A 653 6.49 -28.34 46.32
CA TYR A 653 7.64 -28.37 45.40
C TYR A 653 8.26 -26.98 45.19
N PHE A 654 7.50 -25.92 45.47
CA PHE A 654 7.92 -24.55 45.32
C PHE A 654 8.05 -23.89 46.69
N GLU A 655 9.25 -23.42 47.04
CA GLU A 655 9.54 -22.74 48.30
C GLU A 655 9.12 -21.25 48.24
N LEU A 656 7.88 -21.00 47.77
CA LEU A 656 7.34 -19.67 47.46
C LEU A 656 5.84 -19.57 47.80
N ASP A 657 5.45 -18.51 48.50
CA ASP A 657 4.06 -18.23 48.84
C ASP A 657 3.18 -17.84 47.63
N SER A 658 1.85 -17.93 47.81
CA SER A 658 0.84 -17.35 46.90
C SER A 658 0.88 -17.84 45.44
N ILE A 659 1.23 -19.11 45.23
CA ILE A 659 1.30 -19.69 43.88
C ILE A 659 -0.09 -19.91 43.28
N ARG A 660 -0.33 -19.25 42.15
CA ARG A 660 -1.51 -19.41 41.31
C ARG A 660 -1.28 -20.48 40.26
N VAL A 661 -2.12 -21.52 40.28
CA VAL A 661 -2.15 -22.59 39.26
C VAL A 661 -3.32 -22.35 38.30
N THR A 662 -3.03 -22.37 37.00
CA THR A 662 -4.04 -22.31 35.93
C THR A 662 -3.90 -23.53 35.02
N ILE A 663 -4.97 -24.34 34.89
CA ILE A 663 -5.03 -25.35 33.81
C ILE A 663 -5.47 -24.64 32.54
N SER A 664 -4.71 -24.82 31.47
CA SER A 664 -4.91 -24.10 30.20
C SER A 664 -5.54 -25.01 29.12
N PRO A 665 -6.09 -24.46 28.02
CA PRO A 665 -6.69 -25.23 26.91
C PRO A 665 -5.79 -26.33 26.30
N ASP A 666 -4.47 -26.16 26.38
CA ASP A 666 -3.46 -27.15 25.94
C ASP A 666 -3.25 -28.31 26.92
N GLY A 667 -3.92 -28.30 28.08
CA GLY A 667 -3.84 -29.34 29.12
C GLY A 667 -2.72 -29.12 30.14
N TYR A 668 -1.89 -28.08 30.02
CA TYR A 668 -0.79 -27.84 30.96
C TYR A 668 -1.27 -27.09 32.21
N TYR A 669 -0.79 -27.55 33.37
CA TYR A 669 -0.78 -26.84 34.64
C TYR A 669 0.33 -25.79 34.60
N ARG A 670 -0.05 -24.50 34.54
CA ARG A 670 0.89 -23.36 34.61
C ARG A 670 0.93 -22.81 36.03
N TYR A 671 2.13 -22.71 36.60
CA TYR A 671 2.40 -22.25 37.96
C TYR A 671 3.00 -20.83 37.90
N SER A 672 2.48 -19.90 38.70
CA SER A 672 2.95 -18.51 38.70
C SER A 672 2.78 -17.84 40.06
N VAL A 673 3.61 -16.83 40.35
CA VAL A 673 3.63 -16.09 41.62
C VAL A 673 3.53 -14.58 41.39
N GLY A 674 2.87 -13.88 42.30
CA GLY A 674 2.55 -12.45 42.20
C GLY A 674 1.40 -12.12 41.26
N ASN A 675 0.84 -10.91 41.40
CA ASN A 675 -0.16 -10.34 40.49
C ASN A 675 -0.28 -8.82 40.68
N THR A 676 0.77 -8.07 40.27
CA THR A 676 0.84 -6.60 40.40
C THR A 676 0.39 -5.90 39.12
N ASN A 677 -0.06 -4.64 39.20
CA ASN A 677 -0.32 -3.78 38.04
C ASN A 677 0.92 -2.94 37.62
N ASN A 678 2.07 -3.15 38.28
CA ASN A 678 3.31 -2.41 38.07
C ASN A 678 4.42 -3.33 37.53
N ILE A 679 5.03 -2.95 36.42
CA ILE A 679 6.13 -3.71 35.79
C ILE A 679 7.40 -3.75 36.66
N MET A 680 7.65 -2.71 37.47
CA MET A 680 8.83 -2.69 38.36
C MET A 680 8.73 -3.76 39.45
N GLU A 681 7.55 -3.86 40.10
CA GLU A 681 7.29 -4.83 41.17
C GLU A 681 7.38 -6.29 40.68
N VAL A 682 6.98 -6.59 39.43
CA VAL A 682 7.10 -7.95 38.90
C VAL A 682 8.53 -8.28 38.47
N GLU A 683 9.34 -7.29 38.07
CA GLU A 683 10.76 -7.48 37.78
C GLU A 683 11.57 -7.69 39.06
N GLU A 684 11.26 -6.93 40.12
CA GLU A 684 11.80 -7.18 41.48
C GLU A 684 11.39 -8.57 41.98
N LEU A 685 10.12 -8.96 41.81
CA LEU A 685 9.67 -10.31 42.13
C LEU A 685 10.37 -11.37 41.27
N GLN A 686 10.64 -11.12 39.98
CA GLN A 686 11.39 -12.04 39.12
C GLN A 686 12.83 -12.22 39.60
N GLN A 687 13.48 -11.14 40.03
CA GLN A 687 14.83 -11.20 40.61
C GLN A 687 14.83 -11.94 41.95
N LYS A 688 13.84 -11.70 42.83
CA LYS A 688 13.65 -12.45 44.08
C LYS A 688 13.42 -13.94 43.82
N VAL A 689 12.54 -14.29 42.87
CA VAL A 689 12.29 -15.68 42.47
C VAL A 689 13.57 -16.35 41.93
N ARG A 690 14.38 -15.63 41.14
CA ARG A 690 15.68 -16.14 40.66
C ARG A 690 16.70 -16.35 41.78
N SER A 691 16.73 -15.50 42.81
CA SER A 691 17.63 -15.69 43.96
C SER A 691 17.23 -16.89 44.84
N HIS A 692 15.99 -17.37 44.73
CA HIS A 692 15.51 -18.62 45.34
C HIS A 692 15.69 -19.83 44.40
N GLY A 693 16.67 -19.78 43.48
CA GLY A 693 17.09 -20.91 42.63
C GLY A 693 16.29 -21.12 41.33
N TYR A 694 15.16 -20.43 41.14
CA TYR A 694 14.32 -20.59 39.95
C TYR A 694 14.89 -19.84 38.74
N SER A 695 15.85 -20.46 38.04
CA SER A 695 16.56 -19.87 36.90
C SER A 695 15.68 -19.59 35.68
N ASN A 696 14.82 -20.54 35.29
CA ASN A 696 14.06 -20.53 34.03
C ASN A 696 12.70 -19.80 34.12
N VAL A 697 12.68 -18.63 34.78
CA VAL A 697 11.43 -17.85 35.00
C VAL A 697 11.34 -16.60 34.14
N TRP A 698 10.12 -16.29 33.67
CA TRP A 698 9.80 -15.12 32.87
C TRP A 698 8.65 -14.31 33.45
N VAL A 699 8.67 -12.99 33.24
CA VAL A 699 7.50 -12.13 33.50
C VAL A 699 6.42 -12.51 32.48
N ARG A 700 5.26 -12.90 33.00
CA ARG A 700 4.02 -13.10 32.25
C ARG A 700 3.19 -11.83 32.40
N ILE A 701 2.88 -11.18 31.28
CA ILE A 701 1.86 -10.12 31.29
C ILE A 701 0.50 -10.80 31.49
N ASN A 702 -0.02 -10.70 32.70
CA ASN A 702 -1.39 -11.02 33.03
C ASN A 702 -2.28 -9.87 32.54
N ARG A 703 -2.51 -9.81 31.21
CA ARG A 703 -3.67 -9.11 30.62
C ARG A 703 -4.94 -9.83 31.08
N GLN A 704 -5.27 -9.68 32.37
CA GLN A 704 -6.48 -10.17 33.01
C GLN A 704 -7.63 -9.40 32.35
N HIS A 705 -8.56 -10.13 31.71
CA HIS A 705 -9.73 -10.62 32.45
C HIS A 705 -10.45 -9.42 33.06
N PRO A 706 -11.36 -8.79 32.31
CA PRO A 706 -12.37 -7.90 32.91
C PRO A 706 -13.00 -8.59 34.15
N GLY A 707 -13.33 -7.77 35.15
CA GLY A 707 -13.24 -8.12 36.59
C GLY A 707 -14.11 -9.26 37.12
N TYR A 708 -15.00 -9.85 36.32
CA TYR A 708 -15.91 -10.91 36.73
C TYR A 708 -15.85 -12.11 35.77
N THR A 709 -16.09 -13.30 36.30
CA THR A 709 -16.26 -14.56 35.56
C THR A 709 -17.40 -15.36 36.17
N ILE A 710 -17.90 -16.37 35.49
CA ILE A 710 -18.97 -17.23 36.03
C ILE A 710 -18.35 -18.55 36.46
N GLN A 711 -18.28 -18.79 37.78
CA GLN A 711 -17.82 -20.05 38.32
C GLN A 711 -18.98 -21.04 38.30
N PHE A 712 -18.81 -22.18 37.62
CA PHE A 712 -19.90 -23.14 37.36
C PHE A 712 -19.69 -24.52 38.02
N LEU A 713 -18.48 -24.83 38.48
CA LEU A 713 -18.17 -26.08 39.18
C LEU A 713 -16.96 -25.92 40.11
N ALA A 714 -16.94 -26.67 41.22
CA ALA A 714 -15.80 -26.79 42.12
C ALA A 714 -15.56 -28.26 42.51
N LEU A 715 -14.30 -28.72 42.51
CA LEU A 715 -13.92 -30.13 42.76
C LEU A 715 -12.61 -30.24 43.55
N GLN A 716 -12.50 -31.24 44.43
CA GLN A 716 -11.23 -31.59 45.08
C GLN A 716 -10.22 -32.29 44.14
N LYS A 717 -10.72 -33.02 43.13
CA LYS A 717 -9.91 -33.69 42.10
C LYS A 717 -10.25 -33.10 40.73
N PRO A 718 -9.27 -32.75 39.88
CA PRO A 718 -9.56 -32.06 38.62
C PRO A 718 -10.14 -33.02 37.57
N LYS A 719 -11.25 -32.61 36.96
CA LYS A 719 -11.73 -33.13 35.68
C LYS A 719 -11.02 -32.44 34.51
N SER A 720 -10.90 -33.16 33.39
CA SER A 720 -10.39 -32.60 32.14
C SER A 720 -11.39 -31.60 31.54
N ILE A 721 -10.92 -30.42 31.16
CA ILE A 721 -11.74 -29.38 30.50
C ILE A 721 -12.39 -29.85 29.20
N LYS A 722 -11.86 -30.91 28.56
CA LYS A 722 -12.43 -31.52 27.35
C LYS A 722 -13.77 -32.24 27.60
N GLN A 723 -14.21 -32.38 28.85
CA GLN A 723 -15.51 -32.96 29.23
C GLN A 723 -16.67 -31.96 29.16
N PHE A 724 -16.39 -30.66 29.08
CA PHE A 724 -17.40 -29.59 28.89
C PHE A 724 -17.44 -29.26 27.39
N THR A 725 -18.23 -30.03 26.65
CA THR A 725 -18.31 -29.96 25.18
C THR A 725 -19.21 -28.83 24.69
N ASP A 726 -20.15 -28.42 25.52
CA ASP A 726 -21.15 -27.35 25.43
C ASP A 726 -20.56 -25.93 25.57
N LEU A 727 -19.63 -25.74 26.51
CA LEU A 727 -19.05 -24.43 26.83
C LEU A 727 -17.81 -24.11 25.98
N SER A 728 -17.62 -22.82 25.64
CA SER A 728 -16.30 -22.28 25.23
C SER A 728 -15.48 -21.86 26.47
N ASP A 729 -14.17 -21.71 26.28
CA ASP A 729 -13.26 -20.97 27.18
C ASP A 729 -13.30 -21.35 28.66
N VAL A 730 -13.57 -22.63 28.97
CA VAL A 730 -13.50 -23.18 30.33
C VAL A 730 -12.07 -23.06 30.88
N MET A 731 -11.97 -22.38 32.01
CA MET A 731 -10.72 -22.19 32.76
C MET A 731 -10.80 -22.90 34.10
N VAL A 732 -9.64 -23.35 34.62
CA VAL A 732 -9.57 -23.97 35.95
C VAL A 732 -8.51 -23.27 36.81
N TYR A 733 -8.94 -22.81 37.97
CA TYR A 733 -8.10 -22.21 39.00
C TYR A 733 -8.08 -23.12 40.23
N ARG A 734 -6.91 -23.52 40.73
CA ARG A 734 -6.81 -24.22 42.03
C ARG A 734 -6.60 -23.19 43.14
N GLY A 735 -7.46 -23.22 44.16
CA GLY A 735 -7.35 -22.36 45.34
C GLY A 735 -6.30 -22.83 46.35
N HIS A 736 -5.99 -21.98 47.34
CA HIS A 736 -5.11 -22.32 48.47
C HIS A 736 -5.68 -23.46 49.34
N ASP A 737 -7.01 -23.60 49.34
CA ASP A 737 -7.76 -24.72 49.92
C ASP A 737 -7.65 -26.03 49.11
N GLY A 738 -6.84 -26.03 48.04
CA GLY A 738 -6.63 -27.17 47.15
C GLY A 738 -7.76 -27.44 46.18
N ILE A 739 -8.88 -26.70 46.22
CA ILE A 739 -10.08 -26.94 45.40
C ILE A 739 -9.95 -26.31 44.02
N TYR A 740 -10.17 -27.13 42.98
CA TYR A 740 -10.20 -26.75 41.58
C TYR A 740 -11.56 -26.14 41.22
N ARG A 741 -11.56 -24.86 40.86
CA ARG A 741 -12.74 -24.07 40.51
C ARG A 741 -12.76 -23.80 39.01
N TYR A 742 -13.85 -24.18 38.35
CA TYR A 742 -14.06 -24.09 36.92
C TYR A 742 -14.91 -22.87 36.60
N CYS A 743 -14.45 -22.03 35.68
CA CYS A 743 -15.11 -20.78 35.31
C CYS A 743 -15.20 -20.60 33.79
N VAL A 744 -16.21 -19.85 33.34
CA VAL A 744 -16.41 -19.43 31.94
C VAL A 744 -16.72 -17.94 31.85
N GLY A 745 -16.48 -17.37 30.66
CA GLY A 745 -16.73 -15.96 30.37
C GLY A 745 -15.79 -14.98 31.10
N LYS A 746 -15.78 -13.73 30.63
CA LYS A 746 -14.93 -12.65 31.13
C LYS A 746 -15.71 -11.34 30.98
N TYR A 747 -16.07 -10.70 32.09
CA TYR A 747 -17.11 -9.67 32.14
C TYR A 747 -16.63 -8.45 32.93
N SER A 748 -16.87 -7.26 32.39
CA SER A 748 -16.31 -5.99 32.86
C SER A 748 -17.00 -5.49 34.12
N THR A 749 -18.28 -5.84 34.24
CA THR A 749 -19.16 -5.51 35.36
C THR A 749 -19.93 -6.78 35.78
N PRO A 750 -20.51 -6.83 36.99
CA PRO A 750 -21.27 -8.01 37.40
C PRO A 750 -22.59 -8.13 36.62
N GLU A 751 -23.12 -7.06 36.04
CA GLU A 751 -24.33 -7.10 35.21
C GLU A 751 -24.10 -7.88 33.91
N GLU A 752 -22.97 -7.65 33.23
CA GLU A 752 -22.57 -8.45 32.04
C GLU A 752 -22.47 -9.94 32.40
N ALA A 753 -21.89 -10.27 33.55
CA ALA A 753 -21.77 -11.65 34.01
C ALA A 753 -23.13 -12.28 34.39
N ASN A 754 -24.05 -11.53 35.01
CA ASN A 754 -25.38 -12.03 35.33
C ASN A 754 -26.23 -12.24 34.07
N ALA A 755 -26.03 -11.45 33.00
CA ALA A 755 -26.72 -11.60 31.72
C ALA A 755 -26.36 -12.90 30.97
N ASP A 756 -25.19 -13.47 31.20
CA ASP A 756 -24.78 -14.79 30.67
C ASP A 756 -24.94 -15.94 31.68
N LEU A 757 -25.00 -15.65 32.99
CA LEU A 757 -25.25 -16.65 34.05
C LEU A 757 -26.55 -17.43 33.83
N ALA A 758 -27.62 -16.75 33.40
CA ALA A 758 -28.90 -17.39 33.10
C ALA A 758 -28.77 -18.54 32.08
N LYS A 759 -28.03 -18.33 30.98
CA LYS A 759 -27.82 -19.37 29.96
C LYS A 759 -26.96 -20.53 30.46
N ILE A 760 -26.01 -20.27 31.37
CA ILE A 760 -25.19 -21.31 31.98
C ILE A 760 -26.01 -22.17 32.96
N VAL A 761 -27.00 -21.58 33.64
CA VAL A 761 -27.99 -22.32 34.44
C VAL A 761 -28.91 -23.14 33.52
N GLU A 762 -29.36 -22.60 32.38
CA GLU A 762 -30.15 -23.33 31.36
C GLU A 762 -29.39 -24.53 30.75
N LEU A 763 -28.06 -24.43 30.59
CA LEU A 763 -27.19 -25.54 30.21
C LEU A 763 -27.01 -26.62 31.31
N GLY A 764 -27.67 -26.46 32.46
CA GLY A 764 -27.70 -27.45 33.55
C GLY A 764 -26.73 -27.17 34.70
N TYR A 765 -25.93 -26.10 34.64
CA TYR A 765 -25.02 -25.72 35.72
C TYR A 765 -25.74 -24.88 36.79
N SER A 766 -26.76 -25.46 37.43
CA SER A 766 -27.63 -24.77 38.41
C SER A 766 -26.91 -24.24 39.67
N GLY A 767 -25.69 -24.69 39.93
CA GLY A 767 -24.81 -24.18 40.99
C GLY A 767 -23.85 -23.06 40.54
N ALA A 768 -24.03 -22.49 39.34
CA ALA A 768 -23.17 -21.44 38.83
C ALA A 768 -23.45 -20.07 39.49
N PHE A 769 -22.42 -19.24 39.61
CA PHE A 769 -22.53 -17.88 40.16
C PHE A 769 -21.47 -16.92 39.59
N VAL A 770 -21.80 -15.62 39.59
CA VAL A 770 -20.85 -14.56 39.23
C VAL A 770 -19.79 -14.42 40.32
N ARG A 771 -18.52 -14.46 39.92
CA ARG A 771 -17.36 -14.37 40.79
C ARG A 771 -16.43 -13.24 40.35
N GLU A 772 -16.08 -12.36 41.28
CA GLU A 772 -15.05 -11.33 41.10
C GLU A 772 -13.64 -11.97 41.01
N LEU A 773 -12.80 -11.46 40.11
CA LEU A 773 -11.42 -11.88 39.89
C LEU A 773 -10.43 -10.87 40.48
N GLY A 774 -9.99 -11.10 41.71
CA GLY A 774 -8.95 -10.26 42.35
C GLY A 774 -8.96 -10.24 43.88
N LYS A 775 -10.03 -10.74 44.49
CA LYS A 775 -10.15 -11.03 45.93
C LYS A 775 -10.03 -12.53 46.19
#